data_AF-A0A8H7U1I6-F1
#
_entry.id   AF-A0A8H7U1I6-F1
#
_cell.length_a   1.000
_cell.length_b   1.000
_cell.length_c   1.000
_cell.angle_alpha   90.00
_cell.angle_beta   90.00
_cell.angle_gamma   90.00
#
_symmetry.space_group_name_H-M   'P 1'
#
loop_
_entity.id
_entity.type
_entity.pdbx_description
1 polymer ?
#
loop_
_entity_poly.entity_id
_entity_poly.type
_entity_poly.pdbx_seq_one_letter_code
_entity_poly.pdbx_strand_id
1 'polypeptide(L)'
;MALSQLPNGVYLRSTINAKPETDPQVLAAFSPDIIPMGLTRPDHDALIAAYDEFIAHDIDSTESKTRIYLRGKAVVKDTSGTVETEVTLKAVPNELILWPQAWVNAPVVGHSTLSASKDGEVVATHTPIVYNPTEKLGRHDAFIAQAETVSAAGTPKDLVKQVQNWRDLVKHVGQDPTVTTYNAVFADPRSTEISLTTRFRMFENQANVVRMAFSIEAVGTPSDDIDVSLSCFGVTPDSKHFSFGQSRTTIRPSKLIYINAAVPKNFDGNITLSVFNDKQHTFGDYSSISVGAYAVGVVNGQETYTLLGAEHMVFHSDIRVKKVLKKFARVREAQATNGATDASTYPFYFRESVTDNGQFPRTTAGHSPDIQPLGTLPDANVQTDLGPGNYTVDVSDKRSVGTVVGNVSNYIYLRGTTNAPTSGSVRLFAVPCSLLLYPSQYSQDAYIILDHDTGGDPQTAIRTYNTQSEESPNPILFSEPFNFSDPPPPPPSSDHYCLVAECKPDGVDSDGEPYVWPHEEAGDFATGSEYAAWIYNQPYVCQRNISYARNPNAPSQVFYTTFTIPPGFSSAENWQFELRAINCPPGSYVEMDSSDADIAVANLAIAGPDQVAGCQFTGKAPGFTCQVVIRWYANGTTIQNGQRIEGNLYLTELYTGAMSYELFKRHKIGKRCESTIVRTVRADYPNVDIPGKNVASQKPQPPKIGGAHTRRQLGERYVSPGTIYVNYLVGSDGIGYNLG
;
A
#
# COMPACT_ATOMS: atom_id res chain seq x y z
N MET A 1 12.32 -34.47 -43.36
CA MET A 1 12.21 -35.42 -42.23
C MET A 1 10.74 -35.52 -41.87
N ALA A 2 10.21 -36.72 -41.66
CA ALA A 2 8.82 -36.89 -41.25
C ALA A 2 8.62 -36.31 -39.83
N LEU A 3 7.57 -35.51 -39.62
CA LEU A 3 7.13 -35.04 -38.30
C LEU A 3 6.82 -36.28 -37.45
N SER A 4 7.66 -36.59 -36.46
CA SER A 4 7.30 -37.57 -35.45
C SER A 4 6.19 -36.96 -34.60
N GLN A 5 4.95 -37.39 -34.80
CA GLN A 5 3.82 -36.94 -33.98
C GLN A 5 4.07 -37.32 -32.51
N LEU A 6 4.13 -36.33 -31.61
CA LEU A 6 4.29 -36.51 -30.16
C LEU A 6 3.34 -37.59 -29.62
N PRO A 7 3.74 -38.46 -28.68
CA PRO A 7 2.81 -39.38 -28.01
C PRO A 7 1.78 -38.62 -27.16
N ASN A 8 0.78 -39.34 -26.64
CA ASN A 8 -0.19 -38.74 -25.71
C ASN A 8 0.54 -38.32 -24.43
N GLY A 9 0.42 -37.06 -24.04
CA GLY A 9 1.08 -36.50 -22.85
C GLY A 9 0.75 -35.03 -22.63
N VAL A 10 1.16 -34.50 -21.48
CA VAL A 10 1.20 -33.05 -21.21
C VAL A 10 2.65 -32.59 -21.31
N TYR A 11 2.90 -31.61 -22.17
CA TYR A 11 4.26 -31.15 -22.48
C TYR A 11 4.48 -29.72 -21.99
N LEU A 12 5.66 -29.50 -21.41
CA LEU A 12 6.14 -28.19 -21.00
C LEU A 12 6.88 -27.54 -22.17
N ARG A 13 6.73 -26.22 -22.32
CA ARG A 13 7.45 -25.45 -23.34
C ARG A 13 8.85 -25.10 -22.86
N SER A 14 9.80 -25.10 -23.79
CA SER A 14 11.17 -24.65 -23.53
C SER A 14 11.37 -23.13 -23.58
N THR A 15 10.45 -22.42 -24.24
CA THR A 15 10.37 -20.95 -24.32
C THR A 15 8.93 -20.53 -24.63
N ILE A 16 8.57 -19.28 -24.33
CA ILE A 16 7.21 -18.73 -24.50
C ILE A 16 6.66 -18.86 -25.92
N ASN A 17 7.53 -18.79 -26.92
CA ASN A 17 7.16 -18.87 -28.33
C ASN A 17 7.19 -20.30 -28.90
N ALA A 18 7.61 -21.30 -28.12
CA ALA A 18 7.75 -22.67 -28.62
C ALA A 18 6.41 -23.39 -28.67
N LYS A 19 6.18 -24.12 -29.76
CA LYS A 19 5.13 -25.14 -29.87
C LYS A 19 5.76 -26.51 -29.67
N PRO A 20 5.43 -27.26 -28.60
CA PRO A 20 6.01 -28.57 -28.32
C PRO A 20 5.92 -29.54 -29.51
N GLU A 21 4.84 -29.45 -30.29
CA GLU A 21 4.56 -30.31 -31.46
C GLU A 21 5.48 -30.08 -32.66
N THR A 22 6.06 -28.89 -32.81
CA THR A 22 6.79 -28.49 -34.03
C THR A 22 8.19 -27.93 -33.78
N ASP A 23 8.49 -27.49 -32.56
CA ASP A 23 9.69 -26.71 -32.23
C ASP A 23 10.57 -27.45 -31.19
N PRO A 24 11.41 -28.41 -31.60
CA PRO A 24 12.35 -29.04 -30.69
C PRO A 24 13.53 -28.09 -30.39
N GLN A 25 13.41 -27.27 -29.33
CA GLN A 25 14.51 -26.44 -28.80
C GLN A 25 14.49 -26.37 -27.26
N VAL A 26 14.62 -27.52 -26.61
CA VAL A 26 14.70 -27.67 -25.13
C VAL A 26 15.90 -26.94 -24.49
N LEU A 27 16.87 -26.56 -25.31
CA LEU A 27 18.12 -25.92 -24.89
C LEU A 27 18.01 -24.40 -24.71
N ALA A 28 16.83 -23.81 -24.89
CA ALA A 28 16.60 -22.38 -24.62
C ALA A 28 16.67 -22.03 -23.14
N ALA A 29 16.49 -23.00 -22.23
CA ALA A 29 16.59 -22.82 -20.77
C ALA A 29 15.79 -21.64 -20.20
N PHE A 30 14.69 -21.25 -20.84
CA PHE A 30 13.78 -20.19 -20.39
C PHE A 30 12.34 -20.65 -20.42
N SER A 31 12.10 -21.83 -19.86
CA SER A 31 10.76 -22.40 -19.81
C SER A 31 9.81 -21.46 -19.06
N PRO A 32 8.73 -20.98 -19.70
CA PRO A 32 7.67 -20.25 -18.99
C PRO A 32 6.78 -21.19 -18.16
N ASP A 33 7.06 -22.50 -18.20
CA ASP A 33 6.19 -23.56 -17.70
C ASP A 33 6.73 -24.22 -16.41
N ILE A 34 7.96 -23.86 -16.02
CA ILE A 34 8.50 -24.04 -14.66
C ILE A 34 8.35 -22.69 -13.97
N ILE A 35 7.48 -22.61 -12.96
CA ILE A 35 7.04 -21.33 -12.39
C ILE A 35 7.37 -21.27 -10.88
N PRO A 36 8.60 -20.86 -10.53
CA PRO A 36 8.93 -20.47 -9.17
C PRO A 36 8.10 -19.24 -8.77
N MET A 37 7.44 -19.28 -7.60
CA MET A 37 6.58 -18.20 -7.10
C MET A 37 7.01 -17.71 -5.70
N GLY A 38 8.16 -18.16 -5.18
CA GLY A 38 8.58 -17.89 -3.81
C GLY A 38 7.50 -18.33 -2.80
N LEU A 39 7.02 -17.39 -1.99
CA LEU A 39 5.90 -17.61 -1.07
C LEU A 39 4.51 -17.43 -1.68
N THR A 40 4.39 -16.83 -2.87
CA THR A 40 3.11 -16.52 -3.52
C THR A 40 2.33 -17.80 -3.85
N ARG A 41 1.00 -17.74 -3.68
CA ARG A 41 0.06 -18.83 -3.99
C ARG A 41 -0.95 -18.35 -5.02
N PRO A 42 -0.61 -18.40 -6.32
CA PRO A 42 -1.57 -18.06 -7.35
C PRO A 42 -2.74 -19.05 -7.34
N ASP A 43 -3.91 -18.57 -7.72
CA ASP A 43 -5.06 -19.43 -8.00
C ASP A 43 -4.74 -20.35 -9.20
N HIS A 44 -5.32 -21.55 -9.19
CA HIS A 44 -5.09 -22.55 -10.23
C HIS A 44 -5.52 -22.02 -11.62
N ASP A 45 -6.68 -21.37 -11.69
CA ASP A 45 -7.19 -20.81 -12.94
C ASP A 45 -6.32 -19.65 -13.45
N ALA A 46 -5.69 -18.89 -12.55
CA ALA A 46 -4.77 -17.81 -12.92
C ALA A 46 -3.48 -18.36 -13.56
N LEU A 47 -2.95 -19.50 -13.08
CA LEU A 47 -1.79 -20.16 -13.68
C LEU A 47 -2.05 -20.61 -15.12
N ILE A 48 -3.27 -21.08 -15.39
CA ILE A 48 -3.72 -21.51 -16.72
C ILE A 48 -3.97 -20.30 -17.62
N ALA A 49 -4.66 -19.27 -17.12
CA ALA A 49 -4.97 -18.06 -17.88
C ALA A 49 -3.69 -17.33 -18.36
N ALA A 50 -2.64 -17.35 -17.53
CA ALA A 50 -1.35 -16.74 -17.84
C ALA A 50 -0.45 -17.59 -18.76
N TYR A 51 -0.98 -18.63 -19.44
CA TYR A 51 -0.17 -19.54 -20.27
C TYR A 51 0.71 -18.82 -21.29
N ASP A 52 0.21 -17.74 -21.90
CA ASP A 52 0.99 -16.98 -22.88
C ASP A 52 1.88 -15.89 -22.27
N GLU A 53 2.09 -15.92 -20.95
CA GLU A 53 2.87 -14.93 -20.18
C GLU A 53 4.01 -15.60 -19.39
N PHE A 54 5.09 -14.86 -19.15
CA PHE A 54 6.15 -15.26 -18.22
C PHE A 54 5.86 -14.66 -16.84
N ILE A 55 5.54 -15.51 -15.87
CA ILE A 55 5.05 -15.09 -14.54
C ILE A 55 5.89 -15.65 -13.39
N ALA A 56 7.11 -16.11 -13.65
CA ALA A 56 8.00 -16.62 -12.61
C ALA A 56 8.58 -15.49 -11.74
N HIS A 57 8.87 -15.80 -10.48
CA HIS A 57 9.45 -14.88 -9.50
C HIS A 57 10.80 -15.40 -9.02
N ASP A 58 11.54 -14.53 -8.31
CA ASP A 58 12.85 -14.89 -7.76
C ASP A 58 12.82 -16.05 -6.76
N ILE A 59 13.91 -16.81 -6.75
CA ILE A 59 14.19 -17.89 -5.81
C ILE A 59 15.18 -17.38 -4.78
N ASP A 60 14.64 -16.89 -3.69
CA ASP A 60 15.41 -16.20 -2.67
C ASP A 60 15.97 -17.19 -1.65
N SER A 61 17.30 -17.25 -1.52
CA SER A 61 17.96 -18.17 -0.58
C SER A 61 17.70 -17.85 0.90
N THR A 62 17.12 -16.69 1.20
CA THR A 62 16.67 -16.34 2.56
C THR A 62 15.25 -16.82 2.87
N GLU A 63 14.49 -17.27 1.87
CA GLU A 63 13.20 -17.91 2.08
C GLU A 63 13.41 -19.36 2.53
N SER A 64 12.67 -19.80 3.55
CA SER A 64 12.76 -21.20 4.02
C SER A 64 12.28 -22.20 2.97
N LYS A 65 11.39 -21.75 2.06
CA LYS A 65 10.71 -22.55 1.03
C LYS A 65 10.28 -21.67 -0.15
N THR A 66 10.62 -22.10 -1.36
CA THR A 66 10.07 -21.61 -2.62
C THR A 66 9.05 -22.62 -3.17
N ARG A 67 7.87 -22.13 -3.58
CA ARG A 67 6.85 -22.93 -4.26
C ARG A 67 7.10 -22.89 -5.76
N ILE A 68 7.20 -24.05 -6.39
CA ILE A 68 7.39 -24.19 -7.83
C ILE A 68 6.17 -24.90 -8.40
N TYR A 69 5.45 -24.20 -9.26
CA TYR A 69 4.32 -24.74 -10.01
C TYR A 69 4.80 -25.19 -11.38
N LEU A 70 4.15 -26.20 -11.93
CA LEU A 70 4.38 -26.65 -13.30
C LEU A 70 3.08 -26.47 -14.08
N ARG A 71 3.20 -26.07 -15.35
CA ARG A 71 2.07 -26.05 -16.29
C ARG A 71 2.49 -26.61 -17.63
N GLY A 72 1.55 -27.06 -18.44
CA GLY A 72 1.86 -27.58 -19.76
C GLY A 72 0.62 -27.67 -20.63
N LYS A 73 0.84 -28.08 -21.88
CA LYS A 73 -0.21 -28.25 -22.87
C LYS A 73 -0.31 -29.71 -23.30
N ALA A 74 -1.54 -30.22 -23.35
CA ALA A 74 -1.84 -31.60 -23.64
C ALA A 74 -1.81 -31.89 -25.14
N VAL A 75 -1.31 -33.08 -25.49
CA VAL A 75 -1.47 -33.74 -26.78
C VAL A 75 -2.26 -35.01 -26.54
N VAL A 76 -3.46 -35.11 -27.13
CA VAL A 76 -4.39 -36.23 -26.92
C VAL A 76 -4.93 -36.72 -28.28
N LYS A 77 -4.43 -37.87 -28.74
CA LYS A 77 -4.76 -38.42 -30.06
C LYS A 77 -6.13 -39.11 -30.13
N ASP A 78 -6.68 -39.58 -29.01
CA ASP A 78 -7.96 -40.32 -28.95
C ASP A 78 -8.92 -39.71 -27.91
N THR A 79 -10.18 -39.52 -28.28
CA THR A 79 -11.20 -38.77 -27.51
C THR A 79 -11.78 -39.47 -26.27
N SER A 80 -11.18 -40.55 -25.75
CA SER A 80 -11.83 -41.39 -24.72
C SER A 80 -11.00 -41.72 -23.47
N GLY A 81 -10.07 -40.86 -23.06
CA GLY A 81 -9.38 -41.03 -21.77
C GLY A 81 -8.60 -39.81 -21.32
N THR A 82 -8.56 -39.58 -20.01
CA THR A 82 -7.64 -38.63 -19.38
C THR A 82 -6.20 -39.08 -19.62
N VAL A 83 -5.35 -38.17 -20.07
CA VAL A 83 -3.91 -38.36 -20.15
C VAL A 83 -3.28 -37.78 -18.91
N GLU A 84 -2.48 -38.59 -18.22
CA GLU A 84 -1.70 -38.18 -17.07
C GLU A 84 -0.21 -38.22 -17.41
N THR A 85 0.50 -37.18 -17.03
CA THR A 85 1.95 -37.07 -17.20
C THR A 85 2.58 -36.74 -15.86
N GLU A 86 3.43 -37.64 -15.37
CA GLU A 86 4.23 -37.38 -14.18
C GLU A 86 5.45 -36.54 -14.60
N VAL A 87 5.68 -35.44 -13.90
CA VAL A 87 6.81 -34.55 -14.13
C VAL A 87 7.72 -34.58 -12.90
N THR A 88 8.95 -35.00 -13.11
CA THR A 88 10.01 -34.96 -12.10
C THR A 88 10.76 -33.64 -12.21
N LEU A 89 10.95 -32.94 -11.09
CA LEU A 89 11.73 -31.70 -11.02
C LEU A 89 13.06 -31.93 -10.31
N LYS A 90 14.15 -31.47 -10.91
CA LYS A 90 15.50 -31.46 -10.32
C LYS A 90 16.03 -30.04 -10.26
N ALA A 91 16.85 -29.75 -9.25
CA ALA A 91 17.61 -28.51 -9.13
C ALA A 91 19.11 -28.81 -9.23
N VAL A 92 19.84 -28.01 -10.00
CA VAL A 92 21.28 -28.10 -10.17
C VAL A 92 21.93 -26.71 -10.13
N PRO A 93 23.21 -26.60 -9.75
CA PRO A 93 23.95 -25.36 -9.94
C PRO A 93 23.90 -24.91 -11.40
N ASN A 94 23.69 -23.61 -11.63
CA ASN A 94 23.63 -23.05 -12.98
C ASN A 94 24.89 -23.34 -13.80
N GLU A 95 24.67 -23.70 -15.07
CA GLU A 95 25.69 -23.76 -16.12
C GLU A 95 25.07 -23.19 -17.40
N LEU A 96 25.84 -22.44 -18.20
CA LEU A 96 25.34 -21.84 -19.45
C LEU A 96 24.79 -22.90 -20.42
N ILE A 97 25.39 -24.09 -20.41
CA ILE A 97 24.89 -25.28 -21.11
C ILE A 97 24.59 -26.34 -20.06
N LEU A 98 23.31 -26.71 -19.91
CA LEU A 98 22.85 -27.69 -18.93
C LEU A 98 23.11 -29.12 -19.41
N TRP A 99 24.37 -29.53 -19.31
CA TRP A 99 24.82 -30.86 -19.72
C TRP A 99 24.23 -31.98 -18.83
N PRO A 100 23.78 -33.12 -19.41
CA PRO A 100 23.33 -34.29 -18.66
C PRO A 100 24.29 -34.79 -17.58
N GLN A 101 25.59 -34.58 -17.78
CA GLN A 101 26.66 -34.85 -16.82
C GLN A 101 26.44 -34.17 -15.46
N ALA A 102 25.76 -33.02 -15.44
CA ALA A 102 25.47 -32.27 -14.22
C ALA A 102 24.19 -32.74 -13.53
N TRP A 103 23.14 -33.06 -14.30
CA TRP A 103 21.78 -33.17 -13.76
C TRP A 103 21.17 -34.56 -13.76
N VAL A 104 21.69 -35.53 -14.53
CA VAL A 104 21.11 -36.89 -14.58
C VAL A 104 21.08 -37.53 -13.19
N ASN A 105 22.18 -37.39 -12.43
CA ASN A 105 22.33 -37.91 -11.08
C ASN A 105 22.00 -36.90 -9.97
N ALA A 106 21.48 -35.72 -10.32
CA ALA A 106 21.09 -34.73 -9.33
C ALA A 106 19.88 -35.23 -8.51
N PRO A 107 19.81 -34.91 -7.20
CA PRO A 107 18.66 -35.24 -6.39
C PRO A 107 17.36 -34.68 -6.98
N VAL A 108 16.29 -35.45 -6.86
CA VAL A 108 14.94 -34.98 -7.19
C VAL A 108 14.47 -34.03 -6.11
N VAL A 109 13.94 -32.88 -6.53
CA VAL A 109 13.30 -31.90 -5.65
C VAL A 109 11.86 -32.33 -5.35
N GLY A 110 11.14 -32.80 -6.36
CA GLY A 110 9.80 -33.34 -6.20
C GLY A 110 9.21 -33.86 -7.50
N HIS A 111 7.98 -34.36 -7.39
CA HIS A 111 7.18 -34.90 -8.48
C HIS A 111 5.83 -34.18 -8.53
N SER A 112 5.23 -34.11 -9.70
CA SER A 112 3.85 -33.63 -9.87
C SER A 112 3.19 -34.30 -11.06
N THR A 113 1.88 -34.51 -10.98
CA THR A 113 1.10 -35.07 -12.08
C THR A 113 0.29 -33.96 -12.74
N LEU A 114 0.39 -33.88 -14.07
CA LEU A 114 -0.48 -33.06 -14.91
C LEU A 114 -1.48 -33.98 -15.61
N SER A 115 -2.77 -33.71 -15.43
CA SER A 115 -3.85 -34.52 -15.99
C SER A 115 -4.71 -33.66 -16.92
N ALA A 116 -4.88 -34.09 -18.16
CA ALA A 116 -5.68 -33.41 -19.17
C ALA A 116 -6.63 -34.37 -19.87
N SER A 117 -7.75 -33.85 -20.38
CA SER A 117 -8.82 -34.63 -21.01
C SER A 117 -9.03 -34.32 -22.50
N LYS A 118 -8.50 -33.18 -22.96
CA LYS A 118 -8.66 -32.72 -24.35
C LYS A 118 -7.33 -32.36 -24.97
N ASP A 119 -7.24 -32.56 -26.28
CA ASP A 119 -6.12 -32.10 -27.07
C ASP A 119 -6.00 -30.57 -27.01
N GLY A 120 -4.79 -30.06 -26.82
CA GLY A 120 -4.51 -28.63 -26.69
C GLY A 120 -4.93 -27.98 -25.38
N GLU A 121 -5.47 -28.75 -24.42
CA GLU A 121 -5.83 -28.26 -23.08
C GLU A 121 -4.57 -27.81 -22.32
N VAL A 122 -4.62 -26.62 -21.72
CA VAL A 122 -3.58 -26.14 -20.82
C VAL A 122 -3.96 -26.54 -19.40
N VAL A 123 -3.02 -27.15 -18.69
CA VAL A 123 -3.21 -27.61 -17.32
C VAL A 123 -2.03 -27.18 -16.45
N ALA A 124 -2.29 -27.00 -15.15
CA ALA A 124 -1.28 -26.64 -14.16
C ALA A 124 -1.33 -27.58 -12.95
N THR A 125 -0.29 -27.56 -12.13
CA THR A 125 -0.30 -28.25 -10.84
C THR A 125 -1.20 -27.52 -9.84
N HIS A 126 -2.04 -28.26 -9.12
CA HIS A 126 -2.80 -27.71 -7.98
C HIS A 126 -1.92 -27.50 -6.75
N THR A 127 -1.07 -28.49 -6.46
CA THR A 127 -0.13 -28.45 -5.34
C THR A 127 1.27 -28.17 -5.89
N PRO A 128 1.96 -27.12 -5.44
CA PRO A 128 3.31 -26.83 -5.89
C PRO A 128 4.32 -27.82 -5.32
N ILE A 129 5.42 -28.00 -6.04
CA ILE A 129 6.63 -28.62 -5.50
C ILE A 129 7.29 -27.62 -4.56
N VAL A 130 7.63 -28.07 -3.35
CA VAL A 130 8.31 -27.23 -2.35
C VAL A 130 9.81 -27.43 -2.47
N TYR A 131 10.52 -26.35 -2.79
CA TYR A 131 11.98 -26.31 -2.90
C TYR A 131 12.58 -25.49 -1.75
N ASN A 132 13.63 -26.00 -1.12
CA ASN A 132 14.36 -25.24 -0.10
C ASN A 132 15.65 -24.73 -0.75
N PRO A 133 15.72 -23.43 -1.11
CA PRO A 133 16.93 -22.89 -1.67
C PRO A 133 18.07 -22.96 -0.64
N THR A 134 19.28 -23.22 -1.13
CA THR A 134 20.47 -23.29 -0.29
C THR A 134 21.36 -22.10 -0.61
N GLU A 135 21.90 -21.41 0.40
CA GLU A 135 22.91 -20.37 0.17
C GLU A 135 24.10 -21.00 -0.56
N LYS A 136 24.31 -20.60 -1.81
CA LYS A 136 25.43 -21.05 -2.63
C LYS A 136 26.39 -19.89 -2.88
N LEU A 137 27.67 -20.23 -3.00
CA LEU A 137 28.79 -19.33 -3.27
C LEU A 137 28.69 -18.66 -4.66
N GLY A 138 27.76 -17.73 -4.84
CA GLY A 138 27.62 -16.89 -6.03
C GLY A 138 27.07 -17.59 -7.28
N ARG A 139 26.31 -18.68 -7.13
CA ARG A 139 25.66 -19.41 -8.23
C ARG A 139 24.20 -19.72 -7.89
N HIS A 140 23.26 -19.38 -8.77
CA HIS A 140 21.85 -19.70 -8.59
C HIS A 140 21.54 -21.13 -9.04
N ASP A 141 20.32 -21.58 -8.73
CA ASP A 141 19.82 -22.90 -9.11
C ASP A 141 19.08 -22.85 -10.45
N ALA A 142 19.42 -23.80 -11.32
CA ALA A 142 18.69 -24.09 -12.55
C ALA A 142 17.81 -25.34 -12.35
N PHE A 143 16.67 -25.38 -13.03
CA PHE A 143 15.71 -26.48 -12.92
C PHE A 143 15.61 -27.29 -14.19
N ILE A 144 15.45 -28.60 -14.02
CA ILE A 144 15.17 -29.55 -15.09
C ILE A 144 13.87 -30.25 -14.74
N ALA A 145 12.87 -30.08 -15.60
CA ALA A 145 11.63 -30.83 -15.57
C ALA A 145 11.71 -31.96 -16.60
N GLN A 146 11.36 -33.17 -16.17
CA GLN A 146 11.34 -34.36 -17.03
C GLN A 146 9.97 -35.04 -16.93
N ALA A 147 9.26 -35.10 -18.04
CA ALA A 147 7.96 -35.72 -18.17
C ALA A 147 8.08 -37.23 -18.46
N GLU A 148 7.54 -38.07 -17.59
CA GLU A 148 7.36 -39.50 -17.83
C GLU A 148 5.92 -39.73 -18.31
N THR A 149 5.74 -39.90 -19.62
CA THR A 149 4.50 -40.48 -20.15
C THR A 149 4.47 -41.96 -19.77
N VAL A 150 3.44 -42.39 -19.05
CA VAL A 150 3.22 -43.75 -18.49
C VAL A 150 3.30 -44.89 -19.53
N SER A 151 3.49 -44.59 -20.82
CA SER A 151 3.67 -45.58 -21.89
C SER A 151 4.64 -45.14 -23.00
N ALA A 152 5.92 -45.03 -22.69
CA ALA A 152 6.98 -45.26 -23.67
C ALA A 152 8.07 -46.11 -23.04
N ALA A 153 8.01 -47.41 -23.29
CA ALA A 153 9.03 -48.37 -22.89
C ALA A 153 10.42 -47.93 -23.38
N GLY A 154 11.24 -47.46 -22.45
CA GLY A 154 12.63 -47.11 -22.70
C GLY A 154 13.25 -46.52 -21.45
N THR A 155 13.69 -47.38 -20.53
CA THR A 155 14.65 -47.04 -19.47
C THR A 155 15.63 -45.98 -19.97
N PRO A 156 15.96 -44.89 -19.23
CA PRO A 156 16.94 -43.93 -19.67
C PRO A 156 18.25 -44.67 -19.95
N LYS A 157 18.55 -44.92 -21.23
CA LYS A 157 19.82 -45.46 -21.66
C LYS A 157 20.86 -44.42 -21.26
N ASP A 158 21.56 -44.63 -20.15
CA ASP A 158 22.68 -43.84 -19.63
C ASP A 158 22.99 -42.56 -20.46
N LEU A 159 22.18 -41.51 -20.26
CA LEU A 159 22.20 -40.30 -21.09
C LEU A 159 23.58 -39.64 -21.05
N VAL A 160 24.28 -39.79 -19.91
CA VAL A 160 25.67 -39.37 -19.72
C VAL A 160 26.61 -40.08 -20.71
N LYS A 161 26.43 -41.39 -20.94
CA LYS A 161 27.21 -42.11 -21.97
C LYS A 161 26.84 -41.75 -23.41
N GLN A 162 25.61 -41.33 -23.65
CA GLN A 162 25.15 -40.96 -25.01
C GLN A 162 25.60 -39.57 -25.41
N VAL A 163 25.59 -38.62 -24.47
CA VAL A 163 25.90 -37.21 -24.74
C VAL A 163 27.38 -36.96 -24.53
N GLN A 164 28.19 -37.09 -25.58
CA GLN A 164 29.65 -36.94 -25.51
C GLN A 164 30.17 -35.74 -26.30
N ASN A 165 29.32 -35.10 -27.10
CA ASN A 165 29.58 -33.84 -27.80
C ASN A 165 28.29 -33.02 -27.94
N TRP A 166 28.39 -31.79 -28.47
CA TRP A 166 27.24 -30.91 -28.65
C TRP A 166 26.18 -31.45 -29.63
N ARG A 167 26.56 -32.26 -30.62
CA ARG A 167 25.60 -32.86 -31.57
C ARG A 167 24.76 -33.92 -30.87
N ASP A 168 25.38 -34.69 -30.00
CA ASP A 168 24.68 -35.66 -29.15
C ASP A 168 23.74 -34.93 -28.17
N LEU A 169 24.16 -33.80 -27.59
CA LEU A 169 23.30 -32.96 -26.74
C LEU A 169 22.05 -32.52 -27.48
N VAL A 170 22.21 -31.96 -28.69
CA VAL A 170 21.06 -31.52 -29.51
C VAL A 170 20.14 -32.69 -29.84
N LYS A 171 20.71 -33.84 -30.23
CA LYS A 171 19.94 -35.03 -30.61
C LYS A 171 19.18 -35.67 -29.45
N HIS A 172 19.81 -35.78 -28.29
CA HIS A 172 19.31 -36.57 -27.17
C HIS A 172 18.62 -35.73 -26.09
N VAL A 173 18.82 -34.42 -26.07
CA VAL A 173 18.19 -33.49 -25.11
C VAL A 173 17.41 -32.42 -25.87
N GLY A 174 18.04 -31.73 -26.81
CA GLY A 174 17.41 -30.62 -27.54
C GLY A 174 16.17 -31.03 -28.34
N GLN A 175 16.15 -32.27 -28.83
CA GLN A 175 15.06 -32.89 -29.59
C GLN A 175 14.13 -33.76 -28.73
N ASP A 176 14.37 -33.87 -27.43
CA ASP A 176 13.51 -34.65 -26.52
C ASP A 176 12.40 -33.76 -25.95
N PRO A 177 11.15 -33.88 -26.41
CA PRO A 177 10.05 -33.01 -25.96
C PRO A 177 9.65 -33.23 -24.49
N THR A 178 10.17 -34.28 -23.85
CA THR A 178 9.86 -34.60 -22.44
C THR A 178 10.75 -33.86 -21.46
N VAL A 179 11.84 -33.25 -21.91
CA VAL A 179 12.77 -32.51 -21.08
C VAL A 179 12.51 -31.02 -21.27
N THR A 180 12.56 -30.26 -20.18
CA THR A 180 12.43 -28.80 -20.21
C THR A 180 13.32 -28.19 -19.14
N THR A 181 13.97 -27.07 -19.46
CA THR A 181 14.96 -26.45 -18.58
C THR A 181 14.62 -24.99 -18.26
N TYR A 182 15.01 -24.56 -17.07
CA TYR A 182 14.85 -23.20 -16.57
C TYR A 182 16.17 -22.75 -15.95
N ASN A 183 16.76 -21.69 -16.50
CA ASN A 183 18.01 -21.10 -16.06
C ASN A 183 17.89 -19.57 -16.07
N ALA A 184 17.17 -19.05 -15.09
CA ALA A 184 16.96 -17.62 -14.93
C ALA A 184 17.30 -17.18 -13.51
N VAL A 185 17.86 -15.97 -13.42
CA VAL A 185 18.07 -15.24 -12.17
C VAL A 185 17.29 -13.94 -12.23
N PHE A 186 16.82 -13.47 -11.08
CA PHE A 186 16.14 -12.19 -11.00
C PHE A 186 17.05 -11.11 -10.45
N ALA A 187 16.89 -9.90 -10.97
CA ALA A 187 17.68 -8.76 -10.60
C ALA A 187 16.80 -7.53 -10.35
N ASP A 188 17.31 -6.62 -9.54
CA ASP A 188 16.63 -5.35 -9.26
C ASP A 188 16.60 -4.48 -10.53
N PRO A 189 15.41 -4.02 -10.97
CA PRO A 189 15.23 -3.22 -12.18
C PRO A 189 15.93 -1.85 -12.19
N ARG A 190 16.45 -1.39 -11.04
CA ARG A 190 17.18 -0.12 -10.88
C ARG A 190 18.65 -0.27 -10.54
N SER A 191 19.15 -1.49 -10.43
CA SER A 191 20.57 -1.69 -10.11
C SER A 191 21.45 -1.02 -11.17
N THR A 192 22.45 -0.27 -10.70
CA THR A 192 23.41 0.44 -11.56
C THR A 192 24.39 -0.50 -12.22
N GLU A 193 24.71 -1.62 -11.57
CA GLU A 193 25.57 -2.67 -12.10
C GLU A 193 25.12 -4.02 -11.57
N ILE A 194 24.99 -4.99 -12.47
CA ILE A 194 24.65 -6.37 -12.11
C ILE A 194 25.57 -7.28 -12.89
N SER A 195 26.15 -8.27 -12.21
CA SER A 195 26.98 -9.28 -12.85
C SER A 195 26.45 -10.67 -12.56
N LEU A 196 26.27 -11.44 -13.63
CA LEU A 196 25.89 -12.84 -13.60
C LEU A 196 27.09 -13.67 -14.02
N THR A 197 27.55 -14.55 -13.13
CA THR A 197 28.61 -15.52 -13.44
C THR A 197 28.05 -16.93 -13.46
N THR A 198 28.29 -17.63 -14.55
CA THR A 198 27.86 -19.01 -14.75
C THR A 198 29.01 -19.87 -15.23
N ARG A 199 28.95 -21.17 -14.93
CA ARG A 199 29.95 -22.11 -15.42
C ARG A 199 29.68 -22.41 -16.89
N PHE A 200 30.72 -22.42 -17.70
CA PHE A 200 30.66 -22.84 -19.10
C PHE A 200 31.58 -24.03 -19.33
N ARG A 201 30.99 -25.16 -19.74
CA ARG A 201 31.70 -26.39 -20.11
C ARG A 201 31.38 -26.79 -21.54
N MET A 202 32.36 -27.36 -22.22
CA MET A 202 32.22 -27.89 -23.57
C MET A 202 32.69 -29.33 -23.64
N PHE A 203 31.78 -30.30 -23.66
CA PHE A 203 32.14 -31.69 -23.97
C PHE A 203 32.25 -31.86 -25.49
N GLU A 204 33.36 -32.42 -25.94
CA GLU A 204 33.59 -32.70 -27.37
C GLU A 204 34.50 -33.93 -27.51
N ASN A 205 34.10 -34.91 -28.31
CA ASN A 205 34.86 -36.15 -28.50
C ASN A 205 35.36 -36.37 -29.93
N GLN A 206 34.92 -35.57 -30.92
CA GLN A 206 35.26 -35.68 -32.34
C GLN A 206 36.26 -34.61 -32.79
N ALA A 207 36.06 -33.35 -32.40
CA ALA A 207 36.89 -32.21 -32.83
C ALA A 207 37.84 -31.72 -31.73
N ASN A 208 38.96 -31.09 -32.10
CA ASN A 208 39.84 -30.43 -31.12
C ASN A 208 39.34 -29.03 -30.71
N VAL A 209 38.47 -28.44 -31.53
CA VAL A 209 37.90 -27.10 -31.34
C VAL A 209 36.47 -27.11 -31.87
N VAL A 210 35.57 -26.44 -31.15
CA VAL A 210 34.19 -26.17 -31.55
C VAL A 210 34.07 -24.70 -31.90
N ARG A 211 33.58 -24.37 -33.10
CA ARG A 211 33.24 -22.99 -33.46
C ARG A 211 31.95 -22.63 -32.75
N MET A 212 31.98 -21.58 -31.94
CA MET A 212 30.85 -21.09 -31.18
C MET A 212 30.58 -19.63 -31.44
N ALA A 213 29.32 -19.24 -31.30
CA ALA A 213 28.88 -17.86 -31.21
C ALA A 213 28.15 -17.69 -29.87
N PHE A 214 28.50 -16.65 -29.13
CA PHE A 214 27.80 -16.24 -27.91
C PHE A 214 27.00 -15.00 -28.22
N SER A 215 25.70 -15.00 -27.91
CA SER A 215 24.85 -13.83 -28.12
C SER A 215 24.53 -13.16 -26.79
N ILE A 216 24.43 -11.83 -26.80
CA ILE A 216 23.74 -11.08 -25.75
C ILE A 216 22.48 -10.48 -26.39
N GLU A 217 21.33 -10.75 -25.76
CA GLU A 217 20.01 -10.27 -26.20
C GLU A 217 19.36 -9.45 -25.09
N ALA A 218 18.75 -8.33 -25.45
CA ALA A 218 17.93 -7.52 -24.56
C ALA A 218 16.47 -7.48 -25.03
N VAL A 219 15.55 -7.73 -24.11
CA VAL A 219 14.10 -7.71 -24.35
C VAL A 219 13.45 -6.82 -23.30
N GLY A 220 12.61 -5.88 -23.74
CA GLY A 220 11.86 -4.98 -22.83
C GLY A 220 12.72 -3.98 -22.04
N THR A 221 14.01 -3.84 -22.35
CA THR A 221 14.91 -2.86 -21.72
C THR A 221 14.72 -1.46 -22.33
N PRO A 222 15.20 -0.40 -21.67
CA PRO A 222 15.34 0.93 -22.28
C PRO A 222 16.07 0.87 -23.64
N SER A 223 15.72 1.77 -24.56
CA SER A 223 16.21 1.74 -25.94
C SER A 223 17.68 2.18 -26.11
N ASP A 224 18.21 2.93 -25.15
CA ASP A 224 19.57 3.46 -25.14
C ASP A 224 20.13 3.49 -23.70
N ASP A 225 21.42 3.80 -23.57
CA ASP A 225 22.17 3.98 -22.31
C ASP A 225 22.32 2.75 -21.40
N ILE A 226 22.03 1.55 -21.90
CA ILE A 226 22.36 0.29 -21.23
C ILE A 226 23.59 -0.31 -21.90
N ASP A 227 24.65 -0.51 -21.13
CA ASP A 227 25.84 -1.20 -21.61
C ASP A 227 25.93 -2.61 -21.04
N VAL A 228 26.56 -3.50 -21.80
CA VAL A 228 26.87 -4.87 -21.38
C VAL A 228 28.34 -5.18 -21.64
N SER A 229 28.92 -6.04 -20.81
CA SER A 229 30.20 -6.67 -21.10
C SER A 229 30.08 -8.18 -20.89
N LEU A 230 30.92 -8.93 -21.58
CA LEU A 230 30.99 -10.38 -21.45
C LEU A 230 32.44 -10.78 -21.31
N SER A 231 32.73 -11.66 -20.35
CA SER A 231 34.07 -12.22 -20.19
C SER A 231 33.96 -13.71 -19.94
N CYS A 232 34.81 -14.50 -20.58
CA CYS A 232 34.93 -15.93 -20.33
C CYS A 232 36.39 -16.25 -20.05
N PHE A 233 36.64 -17.03 -19.00
CA PHE A 233 37.96 -17.50 -18.64
C PHE A 233 37.88 -18.93 -18.08
N GLY A 234 38.82 -19.77 -18.49
CA GLY A 234 38.93 -21.13 -17.99
C GLY A 234 40.15 -21.85 -18.54
N VAL A 235 40.10 -23.17 -18.41
CA VAL A 235 41.20 -24.05 -18.80
C VAL A 235 40.69 -25.32 -19.49
N THR A 236 41.56 -25.93 -20.28
CA THR A 236 41.39 -27.30 -20.78
C THR A 236 41.97 -28.33 -19.79
N PRO A 237 41.71 -29.64 -19.97
CA PRO A 237 42.22 -30.68 -19.06
C PRO A 237 43.76 -30.77 -19.00
N ASP A 238 44.46 -30.27 -20.02
CA ASP A 238 45.93 -30.13 -20.07
C ASP A 238 46.42 -28.78 -19.53
N SER A 239 45.59 -28.06 -18.76
CA SER A 239 45.89 -26.79 -18.10
C SER A 239 46.23 -25.63 -19.05
N LYS A 240 45.80 -25.66 -20.32
CA LYS A 240 45.94 -24.51 -21.22
C LYS A 240 44.83 -23.50 -20.96
N HIS A 241 45.20 -22.25 -20.74
CA HIS A 241 44.26 -21.15 -20.57
C HIS A 241 43.55 -20.80 -21.87
N PHE A 242 42.25 -20.50 -21.76
CA PHE A 242 41.45 -19.98 -22.85
C PHE A 242 40.52 -18.87 -22.34
N SER A 243 40.40 -17.80 -23.12
CA SER A 243 39.51 -16.69 -22.82
C SER A 243 38.98 -16.04 -24.08
N PHE A 244 37.80 -15.44 -23.96
CA PHE A 244 37.20 -14.56 -24.95
C PHE A 244 36.29 -13.57 -24.23
N GLY A 245 35.82 -12.54 -24.92
CA GLY A 245 34.89 -11.61 -24.32
C GLY A 245 34.50 -10.48 -25.25
N GLN A 246 33.64 -9.64 -24.72
CA GLN A 246 33.17 -8.39 -25.31
C GLN A 246 33.43 -7.29 -24.28
N SER A 247 34.25 -6.31 -24.65
CA SER A 247 34.39 -5.08 -23.86
C SER A 247 33.05 -4.36 -23.77
N ARG A 248 32.86 -3.59 -22.70
CA ARG A 248 31.65 -2.81 -22.43
C ARG A 248 31.14 -2.12 -23.70
N THR A 249 29.89 -2.42 -24.08
CA THR A 249 29.27 -1.93 -25.30
C THR A 249 27.77 -1.75 -25.10
N THR A 250 27.19 -0.75 -25.75
CA THR A 250 25.76 -0.45 -25.62
C THR A 250 24.92 -1.53 -26.30
N ILE A 251 23.98 -2.10 -25.54
CA ILE A 251 22.97 -3.01 -26.05
C ILE A 251 21.68 -2.24 -26.34
N ARG A 252 20.96 -2.65 -27.37
CA ARG A 252 19.64 -2.11 -27.70
C ARG A 252 18.63 -3.25 -27.79
N PRO A 253 17.37 -3.02 -27.39
CA PRO A 253 16.30 -3.96 -27.68
C PRO A 253 16.31 -4.32 -29.16
N SER A 254 16.09 -5.59 -29.51
CA SER A 254 16.12 -6.16 -30.87
C SER A 254 17.48 -6.23 -31.58
N LYS A 255 18.58 -5.80 -30.95
CA LYS A 255 19.94 -5.92 -31.52
C LYS A 255 20.78 -6.95 -30.74
N LEU A 256 21.06 -8.07 -31.40
CA LEU A 256 21.95 -9.10 -30.86
C LEU A 256 23.41 -8.66 -30.98
N ILE A 257 24.18 -8.87 -29.91
CA ILE A 257 25.64 -8.76 -29.90
C ILE A 257 26.20 -10.16 -30.01
N TYR A 258 27.03 -10.44 -31.02
CA TYR A 258 27.65 -11.74 -31.23
C TYR A 258 29.14 -11.73 -30.93
N ILE A 259 29.60 -12.75 -30.19
CA ILE A 259 31.01 -13.02 -29.95
C ILE A 259 31.35 -14.40 -30.51
N ASN A 260 32.17 -14.45 -31.55
CA ASN A 260 32.64 -15.70 -32.12
C ASN A 260 33.89 -16.19 -31.38
N ALA A 261 33.90 -17.47 -31.00
CA ALA A 261 35.00 -18.10 -30.30
C ALA A 261 35.28 -19.51 -30.84
N ALA A 262 36.57 -19.84 -30.92
CA ALA A 262 37.06 -21.18 -31.25
C ALA A 262 37.32 -21.92 -29.93
N VAL A 263 36.28 -22.49 -29.34
CA VAL A 263 36.32 -23.09 -27.99
C VAL A 263 37.08 -24.42 -28.04
N PRO A 264 38.14 -24.61 -27.24
CA PRO A 264 38.85 -25.88 -27.17
C PRO A 264 37.96 -27.03 -26.69
N LYS A 265 38.26 -28.23 -27.16
CA LYS A 265 37.66 -29.47 -26.66
C LYS A 265 37.83 -29.58 -25.14
N ASN A 266 36.76 -29.99 -24.46
CA ASN A 266 36.74 -30.25 -23.01
C ASN A 266 37.09 -29.02 -22.16
N PHE A 267 36.84 -27.81 -22.67
CA PHE A 267 36.98 -26.57 -21.91
C PHE A 267 36.06 -26.56 -20.68
N ASP A 268 36.59 -26.05 -19.57
CA ASP A 268 35.86 -25.79 -18.33
C ASP A 268 36.29 -24.44 -17.75
N GLY A 269 35.32 -23.56 -17.53
CA GLY A 269 35.56 -22.21 -17.05
C GLY A 269 34.29 -21.52 -16.61
N ASN A 270 34.40 -20.21 -16.40
CA ASN A 270 33.27 -19.34 -16.08
C ASN A 270 33.11 -18.29 -17.16
N ILE A 271 31.86 -17.92 -17.39
CA ILE A 271 31.46 -16.80 -18.23
C ILE A 271 30.65 -15.83 -17.37
N THR A 272 30.99 -14.56 -17.46
CA THR A 272 30.39 -13.47 -16.69
C THR A 272 29.81 -12.45 -17.64
N LEU A 273 28.50 -12.23 -17.53
CA LEU A 273 27.75 -11.14 -18.15
C LEU A 273 27.60 -10.02 -17.12
N SER A 274 28.07 -8.82 -17.45
CA SER A 274 27.84 -7.63 -16.64
C SER A 274 26.95 -6.65 -17.38
N VAL A 275 25.96 -6.10 -16.69
CA VAL A 275 25.02 -5.08 -17.17
C VAL A 275 25.31 -3.78 -16.41
N PHE A 276 25.45 -2.69 -17.14
CA PHE A 276 25.72 -1.35 -16.61
C PHE A 276 24.57 -0.41 -16.98
N ASN A 277 23.95 0.15 -15.96
CA ASN A 277 22.84 1.08 -16.02
C ASN A 277 23.24 2.40 -15.33
N ASP A 278 24.29 3.04 -15.87
CA ASP A 278 24.88 4.25 -15.28
C ASP A 278 23.90 5.43 -15.19
N LYS A 279 22.87 5.42 -16.05
CA LYS A 279 21.82 6.45 -16.07
C LYS A 279 20.66 6.16 -15.12
N GLN A 280 20.71 5.06 -14.38
CA GLN A 280 19.66 4.66 -13.43
C GLN A 280 18.27 4.59 -14.08
N HIS A 281 18.22 4.13 -15.33
CA HIS A 281 16.95 3.82 -15.98
C HIS A 281 16.22 2.75 -15.17
N THR A 282 14.89 2.79 -15.19
CA THR A 282 14.07 1.74 -14.57
C THR A 282 13.68 0.73 -15.63
N PHE A 283 14.09 -0.52 -15.43
CA PHE A 283 13.75 -1.63 -16.31
C PHE A 283 12.30 -2.05 -16.03
N GLY A 284 11.52 -2.35 -17.06
CA GLY A 284 10.15 -2.85 -16.89
C GLY A 284 10.15 -4.26 -16.27
N ASP A 285 9.08 -4.62 -15.57
CA ASP A 285 8.90 -5.98 -15.05
C ASP A 285 8.96 -7.01 -16.17
N TYR A 286 9.66 -8.12 -15.92
CA TYR A 286 9.94 -9.19 -16.87
C TYR A 286 10.74 -8.78 -18.11
N SER A 287 11.33 -7.58 -18.13
CA SER A 287 12.42 -7.28 -19.07
C SER A 287 13.62 -8.18 -18.76
N SER A 288 14.44 -8.47 -19.77
CA SER A 288 15.56 -9.37 -19.58
C SER A 288 16.77 -9.01 -20.43
N ILE A 289 17.95 -9.38 -19.92
CA ILE A 289 19.19 -9.45 -20.69
C ILE A 289 19.71 -10.88 -20.57
N SER A 290 19.89 -11.53 -21.72
CA SER A 290 20.15 -12.97 -21.80
C SER A 290 21.46 -13.24 -22.53
N VAL A 291 22.18 -14.28 -22.10
CA VAL A 291 23.33 -14.81 -22.81
C VAL A 291 22.99 -16.18 -23.42
N GLY A 292 23.22 -16.34 -24.72
CA GLY A 292 22.97 -17.59 -25.44
C GLY A 292 24.27 -18.17 -26.01
N ALA A 293 24.42 -19.50 -25.97
CA ALA A 293 25.58 -20.21 -26.50
C ALA A 293 25.18 -21.06 -27.72
N TYR A 294 25.77 -20.77 -28.88
CA TYR A 294 25.45 -21.44 -30.14
C TYR A 294 26.65 -22.18 -30.72
N ALA A 295 26.45 -23.43 -31.16
CA ALA A 295 27.39 -24.08 -32.07
C ALA A 295 27.22 -23.50 -33.49
N VAL A 296 28.33 -23.22 -34.15
CA VAL A 296 28.37 -22.71 -35.53
C VAL A 296 28.72 -23.86 -36.49
N GLY A 297 27.73 -24.28 -37.27
CA GLY A 297 27.89 -25.23 -38.37
C GLY A 297 27.92 -24.52 -39.72
N VAL A 298 28.32 -25.24 -40.79
CA VAL A 298 28.20 -24.74 -42.17
C VAL A 298 27.40 -25.75 -42.99
N VAL A 299 26.27 -25.30 -43.55
CA VAL A 299 25.41 -26.11 -44.43
C VAL A 299 25.30 -25.38 -45.76
N ASN A 300 25.67 -26.05 -46.86
CA ASN A 300 25.69 -25.47 -48.21
C ASN A 300 26.47 -24.14 -48.33
N GLY A 301 27.52 -23.97 -47.53
CA GLY A 301 28.35 -22.76 -47.52
C GLY A 301 27.79 -21.60 -46.69
N GLN A 302 26.63 -21.76 -46.05
CA GLN A 302 26.08 -20.78 -45.11
C GLN A 302 26.29 -21.21 -43.66
N GLU A 303 26.62 -20.27 -42.79
CA GLU A 303 26.68 -20.51 -41.35
C GLU A 303 25.28 -20.82 -40.80
N THR A 304 25.22 -21.79 -39.90
CA THR A 304 24.02 -22.22 -39.19
C THR A 304 24.32 -22.20 -37.70
N TYR A 305 23.41 -21.65 -36.91
CA TYR A 305 23.56 -21.50 -35.47
C TYR A 305 22.63 -22.46 -34.76
N THR A 306 23.17 -23.31 -33.89
CA THR A 306 22.40 -24.26 -33.08
C THR A 306 22.55 -23.89 -31.61
N LEU A 307 21.44 -23.49 -30.97
CA LEU A 307 21.44 -23.14 -29.55
C LEU A 307 21.77 -24.37 -28.70
N LEU A 308 22.76 -24.24 -27.83
CA LEU A 308 23.18 -25.30 -26.91
C LEU A 308 22.73 -25.05 -25.47
N GLY A 309 22.48 -23.79 -25.11
CA GLY A 309 22.12 -23.36 -23.77
C GLY A 309 22.01 -21.84 -23.69
N ALA A 310 21.26 -21.35 -22.71
CA ALA A 310 21.15 -19.94 -22.41
C ALA A 310 20.99 -19.71 -20.90
N GLU A 311 21.20 -18.47 -20.50
CA GLU A 311 20.96 -17.98 -19.16
C GLU A 311 20.37 -16.57 -19.21
N HIS A 312 19.40 -16.32 -18.33
CA HIS A 312 18.54 -15.15 -18.41
C HIS A 312 18.63 -14.35 -17.12
N MET A 313 19.00 -13.06 -17.23
CA MET A 313 18.86 -12.09 -16.16
C MET A 313 17.54 -11.35 -16.35
N VAL A 314 16.54 -11.68 -15.52
CA VAL A 314 15.20 -11.10 -15.57
C VAL A 314 15.11 -9.98 -14.54
N PHE A 315 14.65 -8.81 -14.96
CA PHE A 315 14.45 -7.69 -14.06
C PHE A 315 13.02 -7.73 -13.57
N HIS A 316 12.84 -7.75 -12.25
CA HIS A 316 11.52 -7.77 -11.66
C HIS A 316 11.50 -7.02 -10.34
N SER A 317 10.49 -6.19 -10.21
CA SER A 317 10.35 -5.23 -9.13
C SER A 317 10.05 -5.86 -7.77
N ASP A 318 9.46 -7.08 -7.75
CA ASP A 318 9.35 -7.91 -6.55
C ASP A 318 10.67 -8.08 -5.78
N ILE A 319 11.84 -8.02 -6.41
CA ILE A 319 13.13 -8.09 -5.69
C ILE A 319 13.24 -6.99 -4.61
N ARG A 320 12.68 -5.80 -4.89
CA ARG A 320 12.67 -4.67 -3.96
C ARG A 320 11.52 -4.80 -2.96
N VAL A 321 10.32 -5.15 -3.45
CA VAL A 321 9.13 -5.31 -2.60
C VAL A 321 9.32 -6.43 -1.58
N LYS A 322 9.92 -7.57 -1.95
CA LYS A 322 10.20 -8.71 -1.07
C LYS A 322 11.00 -8.33 0.18
N LYS A 323 11.92 -7.35 0.12
CA LYS A 323 12.65 -6.89 1.33
C LYS A 323 11.71 -6.23 2.34
N VAL A 324 10.73 -5.47 1.87
CA VAL A 324 9.68 -4.83 2.69
C VAL A 324 8.64 -5.86 3.15
N LEU A 325 8.27 -6.81 2.27
CA LEU A 325 7.33 -7.90 2.58
C LEU A 325 7.85 -8.87 3.64
N LYS A 326 9.17 -9.11 3.70
CA LYS A 326 9.79 -10.07 4.62
C LYS A 326 9.55 -9.73 6.10
N LYS A 327 9.54 -8.45 6.46
CA LYS A 327 9.29 -8.03 7.85
C LYS A 327 7.86 -8.37 8.29
N PHE A 328 6.86 -8.02 7.47
CA PHE A 328 5.45 -8.29 7.77
C PHE A 328 5.04 -9.74 7.53
N ALA A 329 5.77 -10.48 6.68
CA ALA A 329 5.59 -11.92 6.50
C ALA A 329 6.11 -12.73 7.70
N ARG A 330 7.23 -12.31 8.33
CA ARG A 330 7.73 -12.91 9.58
C ARG A 330 6.77 -12.71 10.76
N VAL A 331 6.06 -11.58 10.82
CA VAL A 331 4.97 -11.35 11.79
C VAL A 331 3.84 -12.39 11.62
N ARG A 332 3.47 -12.76 10.37
CA ARG A 332 2.51 -13.85 10.11
C ARG A 332 3.03 -15.21 10.57
N GLU A 333 4.30 -15.51 10.29
CA GLU A 333 4.90 -16.78 10.67
C GLU A 333 5.06 -16.93 12.19
N ALA A 334 5.45 -15.87 12.90
CA ALA A 334 5.58 -15.87 14.37
C ALA A 334 4.24 -16.06 15.11
N GLN A 335 3.14 -15.56 14.54
CA GLN A 335 1.79 -15.75 15.09
C GLN A 335 1.27 -17.19 14.87
N ALA A 336 1.67 -17.85 13.77
CA ALA A 336 1.33 -19.25 13.50
C ALA A 336 1.99 -20.23 14.48
N THR A 337 3.21 -19.94 14.96
CA THR A 337 3.94 -20.81 15.90
C THR A 337 3.35 -20.87 17.31
N ASN A 338 2.42 -19.96 17.65
CA ASN A 338 1.75 -19.89 18.96
C ASN A 338 0.39 -20.61 19.03
N GLY A 339 0.07 -21.48 18.05
CA GLY A 339 -1.08 -22.38 18.15
C GLY A 339 -2.45 -21.77 17.83
N ALA A 340 -2.50 -20.58 17.21
CA ALA A 340 -3.75 -20.05 16.65
C ALA A 340 -4.13 -20.85 15.39
N THR A 341 -5.30 -21.49 15.42
CA THR A 341 -5.82 -22.35 14.33
C THR A 341 -6.18 -21.61 13.05
N ASP A 342 -6.11 -20.27 13.02
CA ASP A 342 -6.28 -19.42 11.83
C ASP A 342 -5.18 -18.35 11.77
N ALA A 343 -4.01 -18.72 11.27
CA ALA A 343 -2.82 -17.87 11.15
C ALA A 343 -2.88 -16.82 10.01
N SER A 344 -4.03 -16.18 9.79
CA SER A 344 -4.25 -15.31 8.62
C SER A 344 -4.57 -13.85 8.91
N THR A 345 -4.73 -13.44 10.17
CA THR A 345 -5.26 -12.10 10.51
C THR A 345 -4.30 -11.28 11.36
N TYR A 346 -3.91 -10.10 10.86
CA TYR A 346 -3.18 -9.10 11.63
C TYR A 346 -4.09 -8.46 12.71
N PRO A 347 -3.56 -8.10 13.90
CA PRO A 347 -4.36 -7.51 14.98
C PRO A 347 -5.09 -6.22 14.60
N PHE A 348 -4.52 -5.45 13.66
CA PHE A 348 -5.16 -4.31 13.02
C PHE A 348 -4.95 -4.42 11.51
N TYR A 349 -5.96 -4.08 10.72
CA TYR A 349 -5.81 -3.85 9.29
C TYR A 349 -6.84 -2.85 8.76
N PHE A 350 -6.47 -2.14 7.71
CA PHE A 350 -7.42 -1.43 6.86
C PHE A 350 -8.03 -2.38 5.81
N ARG A 351 -9.23 -2.10 5.35
CA ARG A 351 -9.87 -2.85 4.26
C ARG A 351 -9.62 -2.17 2.92
N GLU A 352 -9.46 -2.95 1.85
CA GLU A 352 -9.49 -2.42 0.47
C GLU A 352 -10.88 -2.50 -0.17
N SER A 353 -11.81 -3.27 0.40
CA SER A 353 -13.21 -3.32 -0.05
C SER A 353 -14.16 -3.61 1.11
N VAL A 354 -15.45 -3.35 0.93
CA VAL A 354 -16.46 -3.64 1.98
C VAL A 354 -16.61 -5.13 2.29
N THR A 355 -16.11 -5.99 1.40
CA THR A 355 -16.07 -7.45 1.54
C THR A 355 -14.71 -7.99 1.96
N ASP A 356 -13.72 -7.13 2.20
CA ASP A 356 -12.38 -7.53 2.65
C ASP A 356 -12.48 -8.22 4.02
N ASN A 357 -11.88 -9.40 4.11
CA ASN A 357 -11.89 -10.28 5.27
C ASN A 357 -10.52 -10.38 5.95
N GLY A 358 -9.60 -9.46 5.63
CA GLY A 358 -8.27 -9.42 6.23
C GLY A 358 -7.33 -10.52 5.73
N GLN A 359 -7.57 -11.06 4.53
CA GLN A 359 -6.68 -12.00 3.87
C GLN A 359 -5.67 -11.28 2.99
N PHE A 360 -4.40 -11.65 3.12
CA PHE A 360 -3.27 -11.02 2.43
C PHE A 360 -2.43 -12.07 1.67
N PRO A 361 -1.96 -11.79 0.44
CA PRO A 361 -2.15 -10.57 -0.34
C PRO A 361 -3.60 -10.37 -0.80
N ARG A 362 -4.01 -9.10 -0.91
CA ARG A 362 -5.30 -8.70 -1.50
C ARG A 362 -5.23 -8.73 -3.03
N THR A 363 -6.39 -8.75 -3.67
CA THR A 363 -6.53 -8.81 -5.14
C THR A 363 -6.93 -7.47 -5.78
N THR A 364 -7.30 -6.47 -4.98
CA THR A 364 -7.73 -5.14 -5.45
C THR A 364 -7.18 -4.05 -4.52
N ALA A 365 -6.92 -2.87 -5.09
CA ALA A 365 -6.39 -1.69 -4.39
C ALA A 365 -6.98 -0.41 -4.96
N GLY A 366 -6.92 0.66 -4.16
CA GLY A 366 -7.10 2.05 -4.62
C GLY A 366 -8.47 2.66 -4.33
N HIS A 367 -9.37 1.93 -3.69
CA HIS A 367 -10.69 2.44 -3.27
C HIS A 367 -11.15 1.85 -1.94
N SER A 368 -10.36 2.11 -0.89
CA SER A 368 -10.64 1.64 0.45
C SER A 368 -11.93 2.26 1.03
N PRO A 369 -12.83 1.45 1.62
CA PRO A 369 -13.95 1.95 2.41
C PRO A 369 -13.51 2.42 3.80
N ASP A 370 -12.27 2.20 4.20
CA ASP A 370 -11.79 2.63 5.52
C ASP A 370 -11.24 4.06 5.51
N ILE A 371 -11.12 4.68 4.34
CA ILE A 371 -11.00 6.13 4.17
C ILE A 371 -12.37 6.67 3.75
N GLN A 372 -12.97 7.54 4.58
CA GLN A 372 -14.33 8.04 4.41
C GLN A 372 -14.37 9.57 4.34
N PRO A 373 -14.18 10.17 3.14
CA PRO A 373 -14.46 11.57 2.90
C PRO A 373 -15.96 11.85 3.02
N LEU A 374 -16.39 12.72 3.94
CA LEU A 374 -17.82 12.99 4.20
C LEU A 374 -18.28 14.41 3.83
N GLY A 375 -17.40 15.20 3.21
CA GLY A 375 -17.74 16.48 2.58
C GLY A 375 -17.09 17.67 3.26
N THR A 376 -17.69 18.86 3.08
CA THR A 376 -17.17 20.14 3.59
C THR A 376 -17.79 20.57 4.92
N LEU A 377 -18.53 19.68 5.57
CA LEU A 377 -19.03 19.85 6.92
C LEU A 377 -18.69 18.59 7.72
N PRO A 378 -18.28 18.70 8.99
CA PRO A 378 -18.03 17.53 9.82
C PRO A 378 -19.34 16.77 10.04
N ASP A 379 -19.26 15.45 10.14
CA ASP A 379 -20.43 14.59 10.33
C ASP A 379 -20.92 14.63 11.79
N ALA A 380 -22.09 15.23 12.02
CA ALA A 380 -22.71 15.34 13.33
C ALA A 380 -23.09 13.98 13.96
N ASN A 381 -23.20 12.91 13.16
CA ASN A 381 -23.62 11.57 13.59
C ASN A 381 -22.57 10.51 13.24
N VAL A 382 -21.29 10.88 13.14
CA VAL A 382 -20.18 9.99 12.74
C VAL A 382 -20.20 8.60 13.40
N GLN A 383 -20.54 8.53 14.69
CA GLN A 383 -20.65 7.26 15.43
C GLN A 383 -21.74 6.33 14.89
N THR A 384 -22.89 6.87 14.50
CA THR A 384 -23.99 6.09 13.91
C THR A 384 -23.71 5.82 12.44
N ASP A 385 -23.16 6.79 11.73
CA ASP A 385 -22.93 6.71 10.29
C ASP A 385 -21.78 5.78 9.93
N LEU A 386 -20.66 5.83 10.66
CA LEU A 386 -19.46 5.02 10.38
C LEU A 386 -19.24 3.87 11.37
N GLY A 387 -20.08 3.76 12.40
CA GLY A 387 -20.00 2.71 13.40
C GLY A 387 -20.43 1.32 12.89
N PRO A 388 -20.58 0.34 13.79
CA PRO A 388 -20.69 -1.06 13.41
C PRO A 388 -21.87 -1.42 12.51
N GLY A 389 -23.00 -0.69 12.64
CA GLY A 389 -24.19 -0.90 11.80
C GLY A 389 -23.97 -0.61 10.31
N ASN A 390 -22.94 0.17 9.96
CA ASN A 390 -22.57 0.53 8.59
C ASN A 390 -21.16 0.03 8.23
N TYR A 391 -20.64 -0.95 8.96
CA TYR A 391 -19.30 -1.50 8.72
C TYR A 391 -19.13 -1.97 7.26
N THR A 392 -20.09 -2.72 6.73
CA THR A 392 -20.09 -3.27 5.35
C THR A 392 -20.58 -2.27 4.30
N VAL A 393 -20.66 -0.98 4.64
CA VAL A 393 -21.11 0.08 3.75
C VAL A 393 -19.98 1.10 3.57
N ASP A 394 -19.71 1.45 2.32
CA ASP A 394 -18.98 2.66 1.99
C ASP A 394 -19.96 3.85 2.03
N VAL A 395 -19.89 4.64 3.09
CA VAL A 395 -20.84 5.73 3.35
C VAL A 395 -20.56 6.93 2.46
N SER A 396 -19.29 7.21 2.18
CA SER A 396 -18.87 8.21 1.20
C SER A 396 -19.45 7.93 -0.18
N ASP A 397 -19.36 6.68 -0.67
CA ASP A 397 -19.95 6.31 -1.96
C ASP A 397 -21.48 6.38 -1.93
N LYS A 398 -22.10 5.87 -0.86
CA LYS A 398 -23.56 5.95 -0.66
C LYS A 398 -24.08 7.39 -0.65
N ARG A 399 -23.29 8.34 -0.15
CA ARG A 399 -23.59 9.79 -0.15
C ARG A 399 -23.08 10.51 -1.40
N SER A 400 -22.44 9.80 -2.32
CA SER A 400 -21.84 10.36 -3.55
C SER A 400 -20.79 11.45 -3.27
N VAL A 401 -20.00 11.27 -2.21
CA VAL A 401 -18.87 12.14 -1.86
C VAL A 401 -17.59 11.57 -2.46
N GLY A 402 -17.22 12.07 -3.63
CA GLY A 402 -16.04 11.63 -4.39
C GLY A 402 -15.04 12.75 -4.72
N THR A 403 -15.18 13.90 -4.08
CA THR A 403 -14.45 15.12 -4.44
C THR A 403 -14.06 15.91 -3.20
N VAL A 404 -12.80 16.34 -3.11
CA VAL A 404 -12.35 17.40 -2.20
C VAL A 404 -12.45 18.75 -2.90
N VAL A 405 -12.83 19.77 -2.15
CA VAL A 405 -13.04 21.13 -2.67
C VAL A 405 -11.93 22.04 -2.17
N GLY A 406 -11.32 22.80 -3.08
CA GLY A 406 -10.29 23.79 -2.72
C GLY A 406 -10.80 24.93 -1.85
N ASN A 407 -9.91 25.61 -1.14
CA ASN A 407 -10.21 26.83 -0.36
C ASN A 407 -11.34 26.69 0.69
N VAL A 408 -11.61 25.46 1.15
CA VAL A 408 -12.54 25.11 2.22
C VAL A 408 -12.00 23.90 2.99
N SER A 409 -12.57 23.60 4.15
CA SER A 409 -12.25 22.40 4.91
C SER A 409 -12.96 21.17 4.35
N ASN A 410 -12.25 20.04 4.28
CA ASN A 410 -12.78 18.74 3.84
C ASN A 410 -12.54 17.72 4.94
N TYR A 411 -13.61 17.07 5.40
CA TYR A 411 -13.58 16.19 6.56
C TYR A 411 -13.49 14.72 6.13
N ILE A 412 -12.37 14.10 6.47
CA ILE A 412 -12.07 12.71 6.12
C ILE A 412 -11.94 11.90 7.40
N TYR A 413 -12.72 10.83 7.51
CA TYR A 413 -12.70 9.93 8.65
C TYR A 413 -11.99 8.64 8.29
N LEU A 414 -11.34 8.04 9.27
CA LEU A 414 -10.74 6.72 9.11
C LEU A 414 -11.51 5.67 9.92
N ARG A 415 -11.51 4.46 9.38
CA ARG A 415 -11.93 3.24 10.06
C ARG A 415 -10.76 2.25 10.06
N GLY A 416 -10.79 1.29 10.96
CA GLY A 416 -9.89 0.14 10.95
C GLY A 416 -10.62 -1.11 11.41
N THR A 417 -10.03 -2.27 11.14
CA THR A 417 -10.56 -3.56 11.54
C THR A 417 -9.61 -4.23 12.51
N THR A 418 -10.16 -4.88 13.54
CA THR A 418 -9.38 -5.58 14.55
C THR A 418 -10.11 -6.84 14.99
N ASN A 419 -9.37 -7.88 15.33
CA ASN A 419 -9.90 -9.12 15.90
C ASN A 419 -9.16 -9.55 17.17
N ALA A 420 -8.29 -8.69 17.70
CA ALA A 420 -7.50 -8.96 18.89
C ALA A 420 -7.22 -7.65 19.65
N PRO A 421 -6.87 -7.70 20.94
CA PRO A 421 -6.39 -6.53 21.65
C PRO A 421 -5.16 -5.91 20.97
N THR A 422 -5.19 -4.62 20.67
CA THR A 422 -4.10 -3.90 19.99
C THR A 422 -4.20 -2.39 20.23
N SER A 423 -3.08 -1.69 20.07
CA SER A 423 -3.00 -0.25 20.09
C SER A 423 -2.04 0.26 19.02
N GLY A 424 -2.17 1.52 18.66
CA GLY A 424 -1.33 2.13 17.65
C GLY A 424 -1.79 3.54 17.27
N SER A 425 -1.15 4.07 16.25
CA SER A 425 -1.36 5.41 15.73
C SER A 425 -1.62 5.37 14.23
N VAL A 426 -2.55 6.19 13.75
CA VAL A 426 -2.86 6.34 12.32
C VAL A 426 -2.66 7.78 11.87
N ARG A 427 -2.26 7.95 10.60
CA ARG A 427 -2.20 9.24 9.92
C ARG A 427 -2.69 9.14 8.48
N LEU A 428 -2.95 10.29 7.87
CA LEU A 428 -3.50 10.39 6.52
C LEU A 428 -2.63 11.34 5.68
N PHE A 429 -2.44 10.97 4.42
CA PHE A 429 -1.86 11.79 3.38
C PHE A 429 -2.87 12.06 2.27
N ALA A 430 -2.78 13.21 1.63
CA ALA A 430 -3.41 13.53 0.35
C ALA A 430 -2.30 13.76 -0.69
N VAL A 431 -1.88 12.68 -1.35
CA VAL A 431 -0.73 12.69 -2.27
C VAL A 431 -1.22 12.90 -3.70
N PRO A 432 -0.68 13.85 -4.49
CA PRO A 432 -0.96 13.93 -5.92
C PRO A 432 -0.68 12.60 -6.62
N CYS A 433 -1.54 12.15 -7.53
CA CYS A 433 -1.38 10.83 -8.16
C CYS A 433 -0.03 10.64 -8.88
N SER A 434 0.60 11.70 -9.39
CA SER A 434 1.94 11.64 -9.99
C SER A 434 3.07 11.41 -8.99
N LEU A 435 2.81 11.57 -7.69
CA LEU A 435 3.77 11.36 -6.61
C LEU A 435 3.55 10.06 -5.82
N LEU A 436 2.55 9.25 -6.20
CA LEU A 436 2.16 8.02 -5.51
C LEU A 436 3.30 6.99 -5.38
N LEU A 437 4.26 7.01 -6.31
CA LEU A 437 5.40 6.10 -6.26
C LEU A 437 6.54 6.60 -5.35
N TYR A 438 6.42 7.77 -4.72
CA TYR A 438 7.47 8.36 -3.90
C TYR A 438 7.06 8.56 -2.43
N PRO A 439 6.79 7.48 -1.67
CA PRO A 439 6.64 7.51 -0.21
C PRO A 439 7.57 8.46 0.55
N SER A 440 8.83 8.61 0.14
CA SER A 440 9.79 9.53 0.78
C SER A 440 9.33 10.99 0.76
N GLN A 441 8.39 11.35 -0.11
CA GLN A 441 7.83 12.69 -0.24
C GLN A 441 6.50 12.86 0.50
N TYR A 442 5.88 11.78 1.01
CA TYR A 442 4.54 11.86 1.61
C TYR A 442 4.49 12.74 2.84
N SER A 443 5.56 12.70 3.65
CA SER A 443 5.68 13.48 4.88
C SER A 443 5.99 14.97 4.64
N GLN A 444 6.05 15.45 3.40
CA GLN A 444 6.13 16.88 3.13
C GLN A 444 4.83 17.57 3.55
N ASP A 445 4.93 18.75 4.15
CA ASP A 445 3.79 19.55 4.65
C ASP A 445 2.69 19.77 3.60
N ALA A 446 3.03 19.72 2.31
CA ALA A 446 2.09 19.88 1.21
C ALA A 446 1.14 18.68 1.00
N TYR A 447 1.48 17.49 1.52
CA TYR A 447 0.78 16.24 1.22
C TYR A 447 0.34 15.47 2.47
N ILE A 448 0.94 15.73 3.62
CA ILE A 448 0.48 15.19 4.90
C ILE A 448 -0.69 16.01 5.43
N ILE A 449 -1.69 15.35 6.03
CA ILE A 449 -2.77 16.07 6.70
C ILE A 449 -2.25 16.59 8.05
N LEU A 450 -2.48 17.87 8.30
CA LEU A 450 -1.99 18.59 9.46
C LEU A 450 -3.16 18.99 10.38
N ASP A 451 -2.94 18.81 11.67
CA ASP A 451 -3.66 19.55 12.71
C ASP A 451 -2.87 20.82 13.05
N HIS A 452 -3.42 21.66 13.92
CA HIS A 452 -2.73 22.82 14.46
C HIS A 452 -2.69 22.71 15.97
N ASP A 453 -1.59 23.17 16.56
CA ASP A 453 -1.47 23.30 18.00
C ASP A 453 -2.08 24.60 18.52
N THR A 454 -2.00 24.83 19.83
CA THR A 454 -2.59 26.01 20.49
C THR A 454 -1.94 27.34 20.07
N GLY A 455 -0.79 27.32 19.40
CA GLY A 455 -0.16 28.50 18.79
C GLY A 455 -0.53 28.67 17.32
N GLY A 456 -1.31 27.76 16.74
CA GLY A 456 -1.64 27.73 15.32
C GLY A 456 -0.53 27.12 14.46
N ASP A 457 0.52 26.55 15.07
CA ASP A 457 1.60 25.91 14.32
C ASP A 457 1.13 24.54 13.80
N PRO A 458 1.45 24.20 12.52
CA PRO A 458 1.04 22.94 11.94
C PRO A 458 1.77 21.76 12.59
N GLN A 459 1.03 20.69 12.86
CA GLN A 459 1.55 19.42 13.34
C GLN A 459 0.92 18.27 12.56
N THR A 460 1.64 17.17 12.36
CA THR A 460 1.07 15.98 11.71
C THR A 460 -0.18 15.51 12.45
N ALA A 461 -1.30 15.40 11.74
CA ALA A 461 -2.52 14.84 12.31
C ALA A 461 -2.30 13.35 12.59
N ILE A 462 -2.32 12.98 13.87
CA ILE A 462 -2.21 11.60 14.34
C ILE A 462 -3.44 11.29 15.19
N ARG A 463 -4.08 10.16 14.93
CA ARG A 463 -5.14 9.62 15.79
C ARG A 463 -4.66 8.31 16.39
N THR A 464 -4.89 8.11 17.68
CA THR A 464 -4.46 6.88 18.37
C THR A 464 -5.66 5.99 18.66
N TYR A 465 -5.42 4.69 18.74
CA TYR A 465 -6.40 3.72 19.18
C TYR A 465 -5.79 2.80 20.23
N ASN A 466 -6.61 2.33 21.16
CA ASN A 466 -6.28 1.28 22.10
C ASN A 466 -7.55 0.47 22.35
N THR A 467 -7.57 -0.77 21.85
CA THR A 467 -8.73 -1.67 21.91
C THR A 467 -8.38 -2.95 22.67
N GLN A 468 -9.32 -3.41 23.49
CA GLN A 468 -9.21 -4.62 24.30
C GLN A 468 -9.93 -5.83 23.65
N SER A 469 -10.28 -5.72 22.38
CA SER A 469 -11.27 -6.59 21.73
C SER A 469 -10.80 -8.02 21.46
N GLU A 470 -11.44 -8.99 22.11
CA GLU A 470 -11.78 -10.30 21.51
C GLU A 470 -13.20 -10.28 20.86
N GLU A 471 -14.00 -9.21 21.08
CA GLU A 471 -15.40 -9.06 20.63
C GLU A 471 -15.80 -7.63 20.17
N SER A 472 -14.92 -6.80 19.57
CA SER A 472 -15.38 -5.52 18.97
C SER A 472 -16.23 -5.81 17.74
N PRO A 473 -17.45 -5.27 17.64
CA PRO A 473 -18.14 -5.23 16.37
C PRO A 473 -17.37 -4.21 15.53
N ASN A 474 -16.58 -4.67 14.57
CA ASN A 474 -15.89 -3.80 13.62
C ASN A 474 -16.82 -2.67 13.14
N PRO A 475 -16.33 -1.43 12.95
CA PRO A 475 -14.92 -1.01 12.89
C PRO A 475 -14.39 -0.31 14.16
N ILE A 476 -13.06 -0.25 14.31
CA ILE A 476 -12.40 0.83 15.07
C ILE A 476 -12.69 2.12 14.31
N LEU A 477 -13.43 3.03 14.93
CA LEU A 477 -13.77 4.33 14.35
C LEU A 477 -12.91 5.43 14.95
N PHE A 478 -12.21 6.17 14.09
CA PHE A 478 -11.55 7.42 14.46
C PHE A 478 -12.55 8.56 14.28
N SER A 479 -13.26 8.91 15.36
CA SER A 479 -14.37 9.86 15.31
C SER A 479 -13.98 11.32 15.13
N GLU A 480 -12.72 11.66 15.43
CA GLU A 480 -12.17 12.96 15.10
C GLU A 480 -11.66 12.92 13.64
N PRO A 481 -12.14 13.83 12.76
CA PRO A 481 -11.74 13.82 11.36
C PRO A 481 -10.29 14.25 11.17
N PHE A 482 -9.72 13.79 10.07
CA PHE A 482 -8.56 14.39 9.41
C PHE A 482 -9.06 15.54 8.53
N ASN A 483 -8.72 16.77 8.89
CA ASN A 483 -9.23 17.95 8.22
C ASN A 483 -8.26 18.38 7.09
N PHE A 484 -8.61 18.07 5.84
CA PHE A 484 -7.85 18.57 4.69
C PHE A 484 -8.33 19.99 4.37
N SER A 485 -7.77 20.96 5.10
CA SER A 485 -8.13 22.36 5.01
C SER A 485 -7.47 23.06 3.83
N ASP A 486 -8.28 23.79 3.07
CA ASP A 486 -7.84 24.67 1.99
C ASP A 486 -6.91 23.97 0.98
N PRO A 487 -7.29 22.78 0.46
CA PRO A 487 -6.39 21.98 -0.35
C PRO A 487 -6.04 22.73 -1.64
N PRO A 488 -4.75 22.80 -2.02
CA PRO A 488 -4.37 23.39 -3.28
C PRO A 488 -4.89 22.53 -4.45
N PRO A 489 -4.95 23.06 -5.67
CA PRO A 489 -5.14 22.20 -6.84
C PRO A 489 -3.96 21.22 -6.97
N PRO A 490 -4.20 19.97 -7.40
CA PRO A 490 -3.12 19.06 -7.75
C PRO A 490 -2.16 19.70 -8.77
N PRO A 491 -0.85 19.36 -8.73
CA PRO A 491 0.13 19.84 -9.71
C PRO A 491 -0.28 19.41 -11.13
N PRO A 492 0.19 20.09 -12.19
CA PRO A 492 -0.26 19.84 -13.57
C PRO A 492 -0.08 18.40 -14.10
N SER A 493 0.82 17.62 -13.51
CA SER A 493 1.03 16.20 -13.82
C SER A 493 0.05 15.25 -13.11
N SER A 494 -0.83 15.77 -12.26
CA SER A 494 -1.82 15.03 -11.49
C SER A 494 -3.24 15.54 -11.78
N ASP A 495 -4.20 14.62 -11.88
CA ASP A 495 -5.61 14.90 -12.07
C ASP A 495 -6.46 14.68 -10.80
N HIS A 496 -5.92 13.99 -9.80
CA HIS A 496 -6.58 13.69 -8.52
C HIS A 496 -5.58 13.54 -7.37
N TYR A 497 -6.10 13.46 -6.14
CA TYR A 497 -5.34 13.08 -4.96
C TYR A 497 -5.59 11.60 -4.65
N CYS A 498 -4.52 10.88 -4.29
CA CYS A 498 -4.59 9.58 -3.65
C CYS A 498 -4.52 9.82 -2.13
N LEU A 499 -5.63 9.57 -1.44
CA LEU A 499 -5.64 9.52 0.02
C LEU A 499 -4.96 8.24 0.45
N VAL A 500 -3.89 8.33 1.22
CA VAL A 500 -3.16 7.16 1.74
C VAL A 500 -3.21 7.21 3.26
N ALA A 501 -3.86 6.22 3.87
CA ALA A 501 -3.87 6.06 5.30
C ALA A 501 -2.83 5.02 5.70
N GLU A 502 -2.09 5.29 6.77
CA GLU A 502 -1.17 4.32 7.35
C GLU A 502 -1.32 4.20 8.86
N CYS A 503 -1.01 3.02 9.37
CA CYS A 503 -1.02 2.66 10.78
C CYS A 503 0.39 2.27 11.23
N LYS A 504 0.80 2.79 12.37
CA LYS A 504 1.97 2.34 13.12
C LYS A 504 1.48 1.72 14.43
N PRO A 505 1.50 0.38 14.54
CA PRO A 505 1.18 -0.31 15.79
C PRO A 505 2.15 0.10 16.91
N ASP A 506 1.69 0.05 18.15
CA ASP A 506 2.58 0.16 19.30
C ASP A 506 3.38 -1.15 19.50
N GLY A 507 4.56 -1.05 20.09
CA GLY A 507 5.40 -2.20 20.42
C GLY A 507 6.49 -2.48 19.39
N VAL A 508 6.84 -3.76 19.24
CA VAL A 508 7.96 -4.22 18.42
C VAL A 508 7.53 -5.27 17.40
N ASP A 509 8.28 -5.35 16.31
CA ASP A 509 8.13 -6.34 15.25
C ASP A 509 8.71 -7.72 15.63
N SER A 510 8.73 -8.64 14.66
CA SER A 510 9.23 -10.01 14.84
C SER A 510 10.74 -10.11 15.12
N ASP A 511 11.51 -9.08 14.75
CA ASP A 511 12.94 -9.02 14.99
C ASP A 511 13.26 -8.30 16.33
N GLY A 512 12.22 -7.82 17.03
CA GLY A 512 12.32 -7.11 18.32
C GLY A 512 12.56 -5.61 18.18
N GLU A 513 12.47 -5.06 16.97
CA GLU A 513 12.66 -3.64 16.70
C GLU A 513 11.33 -2.87 16.78
N PRO A 514 11.32 -1.60 17.23
CA PRO A 514 10.10 -0.80 17.24
C PRO A 514 9.47 -0.68 15.85
N TYR A 515 8.14 -0.75 15.77
CA TYR A 515 7.44 -0.47 14.52
C TYR A 515 7.76 0.95 14.04
N VAL A 516 8.04 1.06 12.74
CA VAL A 516 8.18 2.32 12.02
C VAL A 516 6.96 2.54 11.13
N TRP A 517 6.81 3.75 10.59
CA TRP A 517 5.71 4.02 9.68
C TRP A 517 5.89 3.24 8.37
N PRO A 518 4.83 2.62 7.82
CA PRO A 518 4.93 1.78 6.63
C PRO A 518 5.63 2.44 5.43
N HIS A 519 5.38 3.73 5.19
CA HIS A 519 6.00 4.44 4.06
C HIS A 519 7.52 4.67 4.26
N GLU A 520 7.95 4.89 5.51
CA GLU A 520 9.37 5.06 5.87
C GLU A 520 10.14 3.74 5.73
N GLU A 521 9.46 2.62 5.97
CA GLU A 521 10.01 1.28 5.77
C GLU A 521 10.09 0.89 4.29
N ALA A 522 9.06 1.24 3.51
CA ALA A 522 8.98 0.85 2.10
C ALA A 522 9.98 1.60 1.21
N GLY A 523 10.18 2.89 1.48
CA GLY A 523 10.92 3.78 0.59
C GLY A 523 10.22 3.99 -0.75
N ASP A 524 10.90 4.61 -1.71
CA ASP A 524 10.31 4.94 -3.01
C ASP A 524 10.15 3.73 -3.93
N PHE A 525 9.02 3.68 -4.64
CA PHE A 525 8.71 2.67 -5.64
C PHE A 525 9.20 3.09 -7.03
N ALA A 526 9.70 2.13 -7.79
CA ALA A 526 10.14 2.33 -9.17
C ALA A 526 8.99 2.17 -10.17
N THR A 527 8.02 1.32 -9.85
CA THR A 527 6.91 0.97 -10.75
C THR A 527 5.59 0.98 -9.99
N GLY A 528 4.49 1.12 -10.73
CA GLY A 528 3.14 0.95 -10.18
C GLY A 528 2.90 -0.46 -9.63
N SER A 529 3.55 -1.49 -10.19
CA SER A 529 3.49 -2.86 -9.68
C SER A 529 4.08 -2.98 -8.28
N GLU A 530 5.20 -2.29 -7.99
CA GLU A 530 5.78 -2.30 -6.64
C GLU A 530 4.85 -1.68 -5.61
N TYR A 531 4.29 -0.52 -5.97
CA TYR A 531 3.34 0.17 -5.12
C TYR A 531 2.08 -0.68 -4.88
N ALA A 532 1.52 -1.29 -5.94
CA ALA A 532 0.38 -2.18 -5.84
C ALA A 532 0.70 -3.39 -4.97
N ALA A 533 1.85 -4.03 -5.15
CA ALA A 533 2.29 -5.16 -4.35
C ALA A 533 2.49 -4.77 -2.87
N TRP A 534 2.98 -3.56 -2.58
CA TRP A 534 3.03 -3.03 -1.22
C TRP A 534 1.64 -2.90 -0.61
N ILE A 535 0.69 -2.23 -1.29
CA ILE A 535 -0.70 -2.09 -0.80
C ILE A 535 -1.38 -3.45 -0.62
N TYR A 536 -1.21 -4.39 -1.57
CA TYR A 536 -1.84 -5.71 -1.48
C TYR A 536 -1.38 -6.52 -0.29
N ASN A 537 -0.14 -6.35 0.15
CA ASN A 537 0.45 -7.16 1.20
C ASN A 537 0.52 -6.46 2.56
N GLN A 538 0.38 -5.13 2.60
CA GLN A 538 0.53 -4.34 3.82
C GLN A 538 -0.84 -4.17 4.51
N PRO A 539 -1.08 -4.80 5.68
CA PRO A 539 -2.30 -4.59 6.46
C PRO A 539 -2.46 -3.17 6.99
N TYR A 540 -1.35 -2.51 7.27
CA TYR A 540 -1.32 -1.21 7.92
C TYR A 540 -1.41 -0.04 6.96
N VAL A 541 -1.70 -0.27 5.68
CA VAL A 541 -1.86 0.78 4.67
C VAL A 541 -3.10 0.51 3.84
N CYS A 542 -3.81 1.57 3.47
CA CYS A 542 -4.82 1.54 2.43
C CYS A 542 -4.84 2.84 1.63
N GLN A 543 -5.47 2.79 0.46
CA GLN A 543 -5.58 3.94 -0.45
C GLN A 543 -7.02 4.18 -0.89
N ARG A 544 -7.37 5.45 -1.09
CA ARG A 544 -8.59 5.86 -1.80
C ARG A 544 -8.31 7.03 -2.73
N ASN A 545 -8.66 6.90 -4.01
CA ASN A 545 -8.59 8.02 -4.95
C ASN A 545 -9.73 9.02 -4.73
N ILE A 546 -9.43 10.32 -4.78
CA ILE A 546 -10.42 11.40 -4.66
C ILE A 546 -10.15 12.53 -5.65
N SER A 547 -11.20 12.95 -6.36
CA SER A 547 -11.12 14.05 -7.32
C SER A 547 -10.99 15.41 -6.62
N TYR A 548 -10.53 16.42 -7.36
CA TYR A 548 -10.44 17.79 -6.88
C TYR A 548 -11.40 18.71 -7.63
N ALA A 549 -12.16 19.53 -6.88
CA ALA A 549 -12.95 20.63 -7.44
C ALA A 549 -12.37 21.98 -7.01
N ARG A 550 -12.20 22.88 -7.98
CA ARG A 550 -11.80 24.25 -7.71
C ARG A 550 -12.98 25.02 -7.12
N ASN A 551 -12.77 25.64 -5.96
CA ASN A 551 -13.62 26.70 -5.46
C ASN A 551 -13.12 28.07 -5.97
N PRO A 552 -13.91 28.83 -6.74
CA PRO A 552 -13.50 30.15 -7.21
C PRO A 552 -13.38 31.19 -6.09
N ASN A 553 -13.99 30.96 -4.94
CA ASN A 553 -13.99 31.89 -3.81
C ASN A 553 -12.83 31.56 -2.85
N ALA A 554 -11.65 32.10 -3.13
CA ALA A 554 -10.51 31.96 -2.24
C ALA A 554 -10.60 32.94 -1.05
N PRO A 555 -10.31 32.49 0.18
CA PRO A 555 -10.18 33.38 1.32
C PRO A 555 -9.00 34.33 1.12
N SER A 556 -9.14 35.57 1.58
CA SER A 556 -8.08 36.58 1.55
C SER A 556 -7.14 36.47 2.75
N GLN A 557 -7.64 35.96 3.88
CA GLN A 557 -6.86 35.56 5.05
C GLN A 557 -7.44 34.28 5.63
N VAL A 558 -6.57 33.36 6.05
CA VAL A 558 -6.92 32.12 6.75
C VAL A 558 -6.17 32.10 8.07
N PHE A 559 -6.86 31.71 9.12
CA PHE A 559 -6.32 31.60 10.47
C PHE A 559 -6.71 30.24 11.05
N TYR A 560 -5.71 29.52 11.54
CA TYR A 560 -5.87 28.21 12.15
C TYR A 560 -5.61 28.32 13.64
N THR A 561 -6.48 27.69 14.43
CA THR A 561 -6.32 27.61 15.89
C THR A 561 -6.95 26.32 16.40
N THR A 562 -6.64 25.95 17.63
CA THR A 562 -7.23 24.80 18.30
C THR A 562 -7.53 25.14 19.74
N PHE A 563 -8.48 24.43 20.34
CA PHE A 563 -8.66 24.47 21.78
C PHE A 563 -8.91 23.07 22.32
N THR A 564 -8.50 22.88 23.58
CA THR A 564 -8.76 21.66 24.35
C THR A 564 -9.48 22.02 25.63
N ILE A 565 -10.58 21.33 25.94
CA ILE A 565 -11.27 21.51 27.23
C ILE A 565 -10.34 21.01 28.35
N PRO A 566 -9.90 21.87 29.28
CA PRO A 566 -8.94 21.48 30.30
C PRO A 566 -9.45 20.39 31.25
N PRO A 567 -8.55 19.64 31.92
CA PRO A 567 -8.92 18.79 33.05
C PRO A 567 -9.61 19.59 34.16
N GLY A 568 -10.66 19.01 34.78
CA GLY A 568 -11.39 19.62 35.90
C GLY A 568 -12.76 20.18 35.55
N PHE A 569 -13.06 20.33 34.25
CA PHE A 569 -14.39 20.66 33.75
C PHE A 569 -15.28 19.41 33.60
N SER A 570 -16.57 19.58 33.33
CA SER A 570 -17.51 18.47 33.07
C SER A 570 -18.24 18.63 31.74
N SER A 571 -18.71 17.53 31.16
CA SER A 571 -19.49 17.56 29.92
C SER A 571 -20.84 18.28 30.03
N ALA A 572 -21.30 18.61 31.24
CA ALA A 572 -22.52 19.36 31.47
C ALA A 572 -22.34 20.89 31.34
N GLU A 573 -21.12 21.36 31.15
CA GLU A 573 -20.82 22.78 31.02
C GLU A 573 -21.26 23.33 29.66
N ASN A 574 -21.61 24.62 29.66
CA ASN A 574 -21.95 25.34 28.44
C ASN A 574 -20.74 26.18 28.04
N TRP A 575 -20.26 25.94 26.84
CA TRP A 575 -19.15 26.66 26.24
C TRP A 575 -19.67 27.57 25.14
N GLN A 576 -18.95 28.66 24.89
CA GLN A 576 -19.18 29.52 23.74
C GLN A 576 -17.85 29.75 23.04
N PHE A 577 -17.80 29.48 21.74
CA PHE A 577 -16.70 29.95 20.89
C PHE A 577 -17.17 31.22 20.18
N GLU A 578 -16.47 32.32 20.39
CA GLU A 578 -16.79 33.63 19.84
C GLU A 578 -15.74 34.05 18.80
N LEU A 579 -16.20 34.31 17.59
CA LEU A 579 -15.44 34.94 16.52
C LEU A 579 -15.63 36.46 16.57
N ARG A 580 -14.53 37.20 16.62
CA ARG A 580 -14.53 38.67 16.57
C ARG A 580 -13.79 39.15 15.34
N ALA A 581 -14.47 39.83 14.44
CA ALA A 581 -13.87 40.59 13.35
C ALA A 581 -13.76 42.05 13.77
N ILE A 582 -12.54 42.54 13.94
CA ILE A 582 -12.23 43.86 14.50
C ILE A 582 -11.57 44.71 13.41
N ASN A 583 -12.10 45.91 13.22
CA ASN A 583 -11.73 46.82 12.14
C ASN A 583 -11.67 46.12 10.75
N CYS A 584 -12.56 45.16 10.50
CA CYS A 584 -12.70 44.56 9.18
C CYS A 584 -13.63 45.43 8.32
N PRO A 585 -13.33 45.64 7.02
CA PRO A 585 -14.10 46.53 6.17
C PRO A 585 -15.55 46.04 6.00
N PRO A 586 -16.56 46.91 6.20
CA PRO A 586 -17.94 46.56 5.89
C PRO A 586 -18.11 46.12 4.43
N GLY A 587 -18.86 45.04 4.21
CA GLY A 587 -19.02 44.39 2.90
C GLY A 587 -18.05 43.23 2.61
N SER A 588 -17.07 43.00 3.49
CA SER A 588 -16.31 41.74 3.56
C SER A 588 -17.05 40.67 4.36
N TYR A 589 -16.55 39.43 4.35
CA TYR A 589 -17.17 38.31 5.06
C TYR A 589 -16.19 37.59 5.97
N VAL A 590 -16.71 36.98 7.03
CA VAL A 590 -16.00 36.00 7.85
C VAL A 590 -16.79 34.71 7.96
N GLU A 591 -16.08 33.59 8.03
CA GLU A 591 -16.65 32.29 8.37
C GLU A 591 -15.72 31.55 9.31
N MET A 592 -16.27 30.55 9.99
CA MET A 592 -15.52 29.66 10.84
C MET A 592 -16.06 28.25 10.68
N ASP A 593 -15.18 27.33 10.31
CA ASP A 593 -15.46 25.90 10.32
C ASP A 593 -14.59 25.22 11.39
N SER A 594 -14.97 24.01 11.82
CA SER A 594 -14.16 23.25 12.78
C SER A 594 -14.29 21.74 12.60
N SER A 595 -13.49 20.97 13.32
CA SER A 595 -13.63 19.50 13.38
C SER A 595 -14.92 19.00 14.06
N ASP A 596 -15.75 19.91 14.60
CA ASP A 596 -17.01 19.61 15.27
C ASP A 596 -18.20 20.38 14.65
N ALA A 597 -19.28 19.66 14.34
CA ALA A 597 -20.44 20.23 13.65
C ALA A 597 -21.19 21.28 14.49
N ASP A 598 -21.06 21.25 15.81
CA ASP A 598 -21.69 22.23 16.71
C ASP A 598 -20.92 23.55 16.75
N ILE A 599 -19.69 23.58 16.20
CA ILE A 599 -18.74 24.67 16.34
C ILE A 599 -18.43 25.25 14.96
N ALA A 600 -19.34 26.07 14.46
CA ALA A 600 -19.19 26.75 13.18
C ALA A 600 -19.90 28.10 13.18
N VAL A 601 -19.42 29.02 12.36
CA VAL A 601 -20.07 30.28 12.01
C VAL A 601 -20.22 30.31 10.50
N ALA A 602 -21.46 30.21 10.03
CA ALA A 602 -21.77 30.36 8.62
C ALA A 602 -21.30 31.73 8.08
N ASN A 603 -21.02 31.78 6.79
CA ASN A 603 -20.53 32.97 6.09
C ASN A 603 -21.32 34.24 6.46
N LEU A 604 -20.70 35.09 7.27
CA LEU A 604 -21.29 36.26 7.90
C LEU A 604 -20.77 37.53 7.23
N ALA A 605 -21.70 38.33 6.69
CA ALA A 605 -21.40 39.65 6.17
C ALA A 605 -21.04 40.63 7.30
N ILE A 606 -19.93 41.34 7.15
CA ILE A 606 -19.49 42.37 8.08
C ILE A 606 -20.25 43.66 7.78
N ALA A 607 -21.10 44.09 8.73
CA ALA A 607 -21.95 45.28 8.58
C ALA A 607 -21.38 46.54 9.27
N GLY A 608 -20.42 46.37 10.17
CA GLY A 608 -19.76 47.44 10.92
C GLY A 608 -18.29 47.09 11.21
N PRO A 609 -17.49 48.04 11.70
CA PRO A 609 -16.04 47.84 11.89
C PRO A 609 -15.72 46.71 12.87
N ASP A 610 -16.54 46.54 13.91
CA ASP A 610 -16.43 45.44 14.86
C ASP A 610 -17.68 44.56 14.79
N GLN A 611 -17.51 43.31 14.38
CA GLN A 611 -18.56 42.31 14.29
C GLN A 611 -18.21 41.12 15.18
N VAL A 612 -19.21 40.61 15.88
CA VAL A 612 -19.09 39.43 16.75
C VAL A 612 -20.08 38.37 16.30
N ALA A 613 -19.63 37.13 16.26
CA ALA A 613 -20.42 35.94 16.00
C ALA A 613 -19.93 34.80 16.88
N GLY A 614 -20.68 33.71 16.96
CA GLY A 614 -20.22 32.55 17.72
C GLY A 614 -21.28 31.47 17.84
N CYS A 615 -20.87 30.38 18.44
CA CYS A 615 -21.68 29.19 18.67
C CYS A 615 -21.62 28.82 20.15
N GLN A 616 -22.72 28.28 20.67
CA GLN A 616 -22.77 27.69 22.00
C GLN A 616 -22.80 26.17 21.87
N PHE A 617 -22.02 25.48 22.68
CA PHE A 617 -21.92 24.02 22.65
C PHE A 617 -21.82 23.45 24.07
N THR A 618 -22.22 22.18 24.22
CA THR A 618 -22.21 21.45 25.49
C THR A 618 -21.98 19.95 25.20
N GLY A 619 -21.91 19.11 26.23
CA GLY A 619 -21.74 17.66 26.07
C GLY A 619 -20.31 17.22 25.81
N LYS A 620 -19.34 18.14 25.73
CA LYS A 620 -17.94 17.84 25.43
C LYS A 620 -17.16 17.61 26.73
N ALA A 621 -16.55 16.43 26.88
CA ALA A 621 -15.81 16.05 28.09
C ALA A 621 -14.42 16.71 28.15
N PRO A 622 -13.76 16.75 29.33
CA PRO A 622 -12.36 17.14 29.44
C PRO A 622 -11.46 16.35 28.48
N GLY A 623 -10.50 17.02 27.88
CA GLY A 623 -9.63 16.46 26.84
C GLY A 623 -10.22 16.48 25.44
N PHE A 624 -11.46 16.96 25.25
CA PHE A 624 -11.99 17.24 23.92
C PHE A 624 -11.16 18.34 23.24
N THR A 625 -10.62 18.04 22.07
CA THR A 625 -9.86 18.96 21.21
C THR A 625 -10.67 19.28 19.96
N CYS A 626 -10.62 20.54 19.53
CA CYS A 626 -11.34 21.02 18.35
C CYS A 626 -10.43 21.89 17.49
N GLN A 627 -10.21 21.46 16.24
CA GLN A 627 -9.46 22.19 15.22
C GLN A 627 -10.39 23.22 14.59
N VAL A 628 -10.00 24.50 14.59
CA VAL A 628 -10.83 25.62 14.11
C VAL A 628 -10.11 26.34 12.97
N VAL A 629 -10.85 26.59 11.88
CA VAL A 629 -10.37 27.35 10.74
C VAL A 629 -11.27 28.56 10.57
N ILE A 630 -10.68 29.75 10.62
CA ILE A 630 -11.36 31.03 10.43
C ILE A 630 -10.90 31.63 9.10
N ARG A 631 -11.85 31.99 8.25
CA ARG A 631 -11.56 32.60 6.95
C ARG A 631 -12.17 33.98 6.84
N TRP A 632 -11.43 34.89 6.22
CA TRP A 632 -11.93 36.21 5.85
C TRP A 632 -11.85 36.41 4.34
N TYR A 633 -12.93 36.93 3.77
CA TYR A 633 -13.07 37.18 2.34
C TYR A 633 -13.19 38.68 2.11
N ALA A 634 -12.21 39.24 1.40
CA ALA A 634 -12.19 40.66 1.11
C ALA A 634 -13.41 41.12 0.29
N ASN A 635 -13.92 40.29 -0.62
CA ASN A 635 -15.06 40.62 -1.47
C ASN A 635 -14.93 42.01 -2.15
N GLY A 636 -13.77 42.26 -2.76
CA GLY A 636 -13.47 43.55 -3.41
C GLY A 636 -13.09 44.69 -2.46
N THR A 637 -13.09 44.47 -1.14
CA THR A 637 -12.50 45.39 -0.16
C THR A 637 -10.99 45.17 -0.02
N THR A 638 -10.31 46.03 0.74
CA THR A 638 -8.88 45.92 1.03
C THR A 638 -8.65 45.78 2.53
N ILE A 639 -7.62 45.02 2.91
CA ILE A 639 -7.20 44.90 4.32
C ILE A 639 -6.93 46.29 4.91
N GLN A 640 -7.42 46.53 6.12
CA GLN A 640 -7.26 47.81 6.83
C GLN A 640 -6.14 47.74 7.87
N ASN A 641 -5.45 48.86 8.13
CA ASN A 641 -4.48 48.95 9.22
C ASN A 641 -5.17 48.72 10.57
N GLY A 642 -4.63 47.84 11.40
CA GLY A 642 -5.23 47.46 12.68
C GLY A 642 -6.39 46.47 12.55
N GLN A 643 -6.67 45.92 11.35
CA GLN A 643 -7.61 44.82 11.17
C GLN A 643 -7.15 43.59 11.97
N ARG A 644 -8.07 42.96 12.69
CA ARG A 644 -7.81 41.78 13.51
C ARG A 644 -9.00 40.81 13.48
N ILE A 645 -8.69 39.52 13.51
CA ILE A 645 -9.68 38.45 13.67
C ILE A 645 -9.28 37.65 14.91
N GLU A 646 -10.21 37.46 15.84
CA GLU A 646 -9.98 36.69 17.08
C GLU A 646 -10.97 35.55 17.23
N GLY A 647 -10.50 34.43 17.76
CA GLY A 647 -11.31 33.35 18.31
C GLY A 647 -11.17 33.32 19.83
N ASN A 648 -12.29 33.40 20.55
CA ASN A 648 -12.32 33.42 22.01
C ASN A 648 -13.18 32.28 22.55
N LEU A 649 -12.60 31.45 23.41
CA LEU A 649 -13.30 30.39 24.12
C LEU A 649 -13.78 30.90 25.48
N TYR A 650 -15.08 30.81 25.73
CA TYR A 650 -15.71 31.19 26.98
C TYR A 650 -16.39 30.01 27.66
N LEU A 651 -16.22 29.91 28.98
CA LEU A 651 -17.12 29.14 29.84
C LEU A 651 -18.35 30.00 30.17
N THR A 652 -19.54 29.48 29.90
CA THR A 652 -20.81 30.18 30.12
C THR A 652 -21.52 29.62 31.34
N GLU A 653 -21.56 30.40 32.42
CA GLU A 653 -22.22 30.01 33.66
C GLU A 653 -23.54 30.74 33.89
N LEU A 654 -24.49 30.02 34.49
CA LEU A 654 -25.82 30.52 34.80
C LEU A 654 -25.91 30.98 36.27
N TYR A 655 -26.11 32.28 36.47
CA TYR A 655 -26.32 32.85 37.81
C TYR A 655 -27.80 33.21 38.04
N THR A 656 -28.29 32.93 39.24
CA THR A 656 -29.66 33.22 39.67
C THR A 656 -29.71 33.89 41.04
N GLY A 657 -30.80 34.57 41.38
CA GLY A 657 -31.06 35.08 42.73
C GLY A 657 -30.19 36.30 43.10
N ALA A 658 -29.65 36.32 44.32
CA ALA A 658 -28.87 37.46 44.83
C ALA A 658 -27.58 37.68 44.00
N MET A 659 -26.91 36.60 43.60
CA MET A 659 -25.68 36.68 42.80
C MET A 659 -25.94 37.31 41.42
N SER A 660 -27.07 36.99 40.77
CA SER A 660 -27.38 37.61 39.48
C SER A 660 -27.71 39.11 39.62
N TYR A 661 -28.32 39.52 40.73
CA TYR A 661 -28.53 40.93 41.02
C TYR A 661 -27.21 41.68 41.22
N GLU A 662 -26.31 41.14 42.06
CA GLU A 662 -24.99 41.74 42.32
C GLU A 662 -24.19 41.88 41.01
N LEU A 663 -24.03 40.79 40.27
CA LEU A 663 -23.24 40.77 39.04
C LEU A 663 -23.83 41.70 37.97
N PHE A 664 -25.12 41.58 37.65
CA PHE A 664 -25.70 42.32 36.51
C PHE A 664 -26.13 43.75 36.85
N LYS A 665 -26.74 44.00 38.03
CA LYS A 665 -27.24 45.34 38.35
C LYS A 665 -26.16 46.25 38.92
N ARG A 666 -25.29 45.74 39.80
CA ARG A 666 -24.23 46.55 40.44
C ARG A 666 -22.94 46.55 39.63
N HIS A 667 -22.46 45.38 39.21
CA HIS A 667 -21.18 45.28 38.50
C HIS A 667 -21.30 45.33 36.98
N LYS A 668 -22.52 45.29 36.42
CA LYS A 668 -22.79 45.29 34.98
C LYS A 668 -22.14 44.11 34.23
N ILE A 669 -22.00 42.97 34.90
CA ILE A 669 -21.42 41.73 34.38
C ILE A 669 -22.56 40.77 33.95
N GLY A 670 -22.39 40.16 32.77
CA GLY A 670 -23.29 39.15 32.22
C GLY A 670 -24.44 39.71 31.37
N LYS A 671 -25.19 38.81 30.72
CA LYS A 671 -26.38 39.11 29.89
C LYS A 671 -27.62 38.46 30.48
N ARG A 672 -28.79 39.08 30.32
CA ARG A 672 -30.05 38.47 30.78
C ARG A 672 -30.38 37.24 29.94
N CYS A 673 -30.81 36.16 30.61
CA CYS A 673 -31.41 35.02 29.94
C CYS A 673 -32.75 35.45 29.30
N GLU A 674 -32.92 35.20 28.01
CA GLU A 674 -34.15 35.54 27.27
C GLU A 674 -35.29 34.53 27.53
N SER A 675 -34.97 33.34 28.03
CA SER A 675 -35.94 32.28 28.30
C SER A 675 -36.32 32.20 29.78
N THR A 676 -37.57 31.78 30.03
CA THR A 676 -38.08 31.59 31.39
C THR A 676 -37.61 30.24 31.93
N ILE A 677 -36.59 30.22 32.78
CA ILE A 677 -36.08 28.97 33.37
C ILE A 677 -37.00 28.48 34.49
N VAL A 678 -37.56 27.29 34.29
CA VAL A 678 -38.36 26.55 35.28
C VAL A 678 -37.47 25.55 36.01
N ARG A 679 -37.27 25.77 37.31
CA ARG A 679 -36.52 24.85 38.18
C ARG A 679 -37.47 23.92 38.93
N THR A 680 -36.99 22.72 39.25
CA THR A 680 -37.67 21.79 40.15
C THR A 680 -36.98 21.82 41.50
N VAL A 681 -37.77 21.91 42.57
CA VAL A 681 -37.27 21.90 43.95
C VAL A 681 -36.57 20.58 44.26
N ARG A 682 -35.26 20.64 44.54
CA ARG A 682 -34.41 19.50 44.93
C ARG A 682 -34.00 19.62 46.41
N ALA A 683 -33.48 18.53 46.97
CA ALA A 683 -33.15 18.43 48.40
C ALA A 683 -31.94 19.29 48.84
N ASP A 684 -31.17 19.79 47.87
CA ASP A 684 -29.87 20.46 48.01
C ASP A 684 -29.93 22.00 47.97
N TYR A 685 -31.10 22.62 47.78
CA TYR A 685 -31.24 24.08 47.64
C TYR A 685 -32.08 24.72 48.77
N PRO A 686 -31.78 25.94 49.25
CA PRO A 686 -32.61 26.63 50.24
C PRO A 686 -33.96 27.04 49.61
N ASN A 687 -34.97 26.21 49.88
CA ASN A 687 -36.31 26.31 49.31
C ASN A 687 -37.18 27.29 50.10
N VAL A 688 -37.03 28.58 49.84
CA VAL A 688 -37.74 29.64 50.56
C VAL A 688 -38.76 30.28 49.61
N ASP A 689 -40.05 30.28 49.93
CA ASP A 689 -41.04 31.00 49.13
C ASP A 689 -40.87 32.52 49.31
N ILE A 690 -40.75 33.26 48.20
CA ILE A 690 -40.63 34.73 48.22
C ILE A 690 -42.05 35.31 48.24
N PRO A 691 -42.49 35.96 49.34
CA PRO A 691 -43.84 36.49 49.40
C PRO A 691 -44.03 37.59 48.36
N GLY A 692 -45.10 37.49 47.56
CA GLY A 692 -45.65 38.63 46.81
C GLY A 692 -45.55 38.61 45.28
N LYS A 693 -45.35 37.45 44.62
CA LYS A 693 -45.28 37.48 43.13
C LYS A 693 -46.07 36.46 42.31
N ASN A 694 -46.94 35.64 42.88
CA ASN A 694 -47.75 34.72 42.05
C ASN A 694 -49.19 34.53 42.57
N VAL A 695 -49.99 35.59 42.66
CA VAL A 695 -51.44 35.50 42.37
C VAL A 695 -51.93 36.89 41.95
N ALA A 696 -52.58 36.99 40.79
CA ALA A 696 -53.09 38.26 40.23
C ALA A 696 -54.22 38.94 41.05
N SER A 697 -54.55 38.43 42.25
CA SER A 697 -55.73 38.84 43.02
C SER A 697 -55.45 39.44 44.40
N GLN A 698 -54.19 39.69 44.80
CA GLN A 698 -53.90 40.29 46.12
C GLN A 698 -53.00 41.53 46.03
N LYS A 699 -53.41 42.60 46.73
CA LYS A 699 -52.65 43.86 46.85
C LYS A 699 -51.28 43.60 47.50
N PRO A 700 -50.20 44.29 47.06
CA PRO A 700 -48.88 44.12 47.65
C PRO A 700 -48.90 44.60 49.10
N GLN A 701 -48.53 43.73 50.04
CA GLN A 701 -48.21 44.12 51.42
C GLN A 701 -46.68 44.09 51.62
N PRO A 702 -46.12 45.00 52.44
CA PRO A 702 -44.70 44.98 52.77
C PRO A 702 -44.33 43.71 53.58
N PRO A 703 -43.10 43.19 53.44
CA PRO A 703 -42.71 41.94 54.07
C PRO A 703 -42.67 42.08 55.59
N LYS A 704 -43.33 41.16 56.30
CA LYS A 704 -43.25 41.05 57.76
C LYS A 704 -41.90 40.44 58.16
N ILE A 705 -41.08 41.22 58.86
CA ILE A 705 -39.83 40.78 59.47
C ILE A 705 -40.19 39.87 60.66
N GLY A 706 -40.18 38.54 60.44
CA GLY A 706 -40.42 37.53 61.49
C GLY A 706 -41.32 36.34 61.14
N GLY A 707 -41.82 36.22 59.91
CA GLY A 707 -42.61 35.05 59.49
C GLY A 707 -41.73 33.86 59.07
N ALA A 708 -41.98 32.67 59.61
CA ALA A 708 -41.37 31.43 59.13
C ALA A 708 -41.65 31.28 57.63
N HIS A 709 -40.59 31.25 56.82
CA HIS A 709 -40.74 31.03 55.39
C HIS A 709 -41.30 29.63 55.12
N THR A 710 -42.40 29.55 54.38
CA THR A 710 -42.93 28.27 53.89
C THR A 710 -41.89 27.66 52.95
N ARG A 711 -41.45 26.44 53.26
CA ARG A 711 -40.59 25.68 52.35
C ARG A 711 -41.41 25.22 51.14
N ARG A 712 -40.89 25.45 49.93
CA ARG A 712 -41.47 24.86 48.71
C ARG A 712 -41.40 23.34 48.78
N GLN A 713 -42.40 22.66 48.21
CA GLN A 713 -42.50 21.21 48.30
C GLN A 713 -41.46 20.54 47.38
N LEU A 714 -40.84 19.45 47.81
CA LEU A 714 -39.88 18.71 46.99
C LEU A 714 -40.56 18.25 45.69
N GLY A 715 -39.97 18.54 44.53
CA GLY A 715 -40.58 18.27 43.21
C GLY A 715 -41.45 19.39 42.63
N GLU A 716 -41.73 20.47 43.38
CA GLU A 716 -42.47 21.63 42.86
C GLU A 716 -41.67 22.36 41.77
N ARG A 717 -42.33 22.78 40.67
CA ARG A 717 -41.71 23.55 39.59
C ARG A 717 -41.95 25.05 39.77
N TYR A 718 -40.90 25.86 39.69
CA TYR A 718 -41.00 27.32 39.85
C TYR A 718 -40.13 28.09 38.85
N VAL A 719 -40.57 29.30 38.51
CA VAL A 719 -39.86 30.21 37.61
C VAL A 719 -38.83 31.02 38.42
N SER A 720 -37.57 31.03 37.97
CA SER A 720 -36.52 31.84 38.58
C SER A 720 -36.41 33.22 37.90
N PRO A 721 -36.80 34.33 38.55
CA PRO A 721 -36.68 35.66 37.96
C PRO A 721 -35.23 36.19 38.02
N GLY A 722 -34.79 36.87 36.96
CA GLY A 722 -33.52 37.61 36.96
C GLY A 722 -32.27 36.77 36.69
N THR A 723 -32.41 35.64 36.00
CA THR A 723 -31.30 34.81 35.55
C THR A 723 -30.39 35.56 34.57
N ILE A 724 -29.08 35.42 34.76
CA ILE A 724 -28.06 35.97 33.86
C ILE A 724 -27.09 34.87 33.43
N TYR A 725 -26.50 35.03 32.25
CA TYR A 725 -25.33 34.30 31.79
C TYR A 725 -24.09 35.15 31.99
N VAL A 726 -23.04 34.55 32.54
CA VAL A 726 -21.71 35.18 32.66
C VAL A 726 -20.73 34.35 31.85
N ASN A 727 -20.00 35.02 30.96
CA ASN A 727 -18.99 34.41 30.12
C ASN A 727 -17.62 34.67 30.74
N TYR A 728 -16.90 33.60 31.08
CA TYR A 728 -15.53 33.66 31.58
C TYR A 728 -14.59 33.32 30.43
N LEU A 729 -13.71 34.24 30.04
CA LEU A 729 -12.72 33.99 28.99
C LEU A 729 -11.73 32.95 29.49
N VAL A 730 -11.65 31.82 28.78
CA VAL A 730 -10.75 30.71 29.10
C VAL A 730 -9.53 30.73 28.18
N GLY A 731 -9.73 31.10 26.91
CA GLY A 731 -8.66 31.22 25.93
C GLY A 731 -9.02 32.23 24.84
N SER A 732 -7.99 32.86 24.27
CA SER A 732 -8.12 33.82 23.16
C SER A 732 -6.92 33.67 22.25
N ASP A 733 -7.18 33.66 20.95
CA ASP A 733 -6.17 33.62 19.91
C ASP A 733 -6.62 34.47 18.71
N GLY A 734 -5.70 34.92 17.87
CA GLY A 734 -6.06 35.74 16.71
C GLY A 734 -4.92 36.22 15.84
N ILE A 735 -5.28 36.69 14.64
CA ILE A 735 -4.37 37.25 13.64
C ILE A 735 -4.70 38.72 13.38
N GLY A 736 -3.69 39.55 13.14
CA GLY A 736 -3.90 40.97 12.80
C GLY A 736 -2.89 41.52 11.81
N TYR A 737 -3.26 42.63 11.16
CA TYR A 737 -2.46 43.32 10.14
C TYR A 737 -1.99 44.70 10.61
N ASN A 738 -0.67 44.95 10.50
CA ASN A 738 -0.02 46.19 10.92
C ASN A 738 -0.42 46.62 12.34
N LEU A 739 -0.25 45.70 13.29
CA LEU A 739 -0.35 45.95 14.73
C LEU A 739 0.91 46.69 15.18
N GLY A 740 0.98 47.99 14.88
CA GLY A 740 2.11 48.86 15.25
C GLY A 740 2.32 48.97 16.76
#